data_AF-A0A3L7T3N1-F1
#
_entry.id   AF-A0A3L7T3N1-F1
#
_cell.length_a   1.000
_cell.length_b   1.000
_cell.length_c   1.000
_cell.angle_alpha   90.00
_cell.angle_beta   90.00
_cell.angle_gamma   90.00
#
_symmetry.space_group_name_H-M   'P 1'
#
loop_
_entity.id
_entity.type
_entity.pdbx_description
1 polymer ?
#
loop_
_entity_poly.entity_id
_entity_poly.type
_entity_poly.pdbx_seq_one_letter_code
_entity_poly.pdbx_strand_id
1 'polypeptide(L)'
;MKNRILTSLVAPLVAPLVAPLVAMLAGIGSNAAFATDQCSSPTPIAGSVVVPFDMSGSALDANGINSCSNSPVAPFSSDYWYCWTSDVDGMVTISTCGLTNLDTGVAIYPESISCGCPGDMLPLCCNDDAGGNCGKQSSVTCEVRCGRRYMIQVAARPSGIAPVGQVRIDTVGNPCAGNNPHEAIVCAPCCGGRPEIVDSSAVSFNSGAVAAGTYSPSSGSSPVVVLFDLGNQGTAPIGLVQSWNNGRYSNSSWSLNKLGSVFGVVIDDVGDIVVTQTIVYNFDMLGTLGGAGSVYRLNGATGVATELIRLPNTVDAANPAGAGLGQVDFSCRNSLYYVSNFEDGRIYAIDQSGAVKGTFDHASGVVTGALPAGGLAEPGDAPGAVPPGERVWAVKAVDGRLVYSLWVEDGLIIDATRNNEIWSVKLDVNGLFVANTAQLELSMPSAGTVTYPVADIAFDSNCCMYTAERGMVGVSSTTPHVGRLLKFCASATGAWSPATETFSIGTAGSTNSVGGVDIEGLPNDRVWSIGDGLNIGYPNIYGLIGFPAAGGDRDNSILIDFDNDFNSQLKTQYGSIDITCIEQKACEFKTEDISCKPNSDATMGFLWTVQITNNSSIPANLLILPDSAFSPNNVITISPALAPNASTTLYIPISIGVPGSQFCFSATLAGSTGDACCTEEICVELPDCTCMETDVSMHDVAGINNFEFTLNLTNLTALPGPAFAGEWVSLAVAPGYAATINPTLVNIPTLPVFNSAIVGPITVNSALPAGSTIIVIVGLHSELFHPCCFREITLTVPAANASSTPGDATGDGAVNGKDLGAVLSSWGLAGSTDFNADGTTNGQDLAILLANWG
;
A
#
# COMPACT_ATOMS: atom_id res chain seq x y z
N MET A 1 48.41 37.81 0.94
CA MET A 1 49.29 38.41 -0.10
C MET A 1 48.42 38.91 -1.25
N LYS A 2 48.49 40.23 -1.53
CA LYS A 2 48.03 41.00 -2.71
C LYS A 2 46.58 40.80 -3.18
N ASN A 3 45.63 41.67 -2.78
CA ASN A 3 45.24 42.96 -3.39
C ASN A 3 44.64 42.88 -4.81
N ARG A 4 43.34 43.21 -4.95
CA ARG A 4 42.92 44.54 -5.45
C ARG A 4 41.41 44.81 -5.26
N ILE A 5 41.17 46.04 -4.82
CA ILE A 5 39.90 46.77 -4.59
C ILE A 5 39.44 47.42 -5.91
N LEU A 6 38.12 47.53 -6.15
CA LEU A 6 37.46 48.78 -6.62
C LEU A 6 35.91 48.70 -6.57
N THR A 7 35.38 49.58 -5.73
CA THR A 7 34.02 50.14 -5.55
C THR A 7 33.48 50.81 -6.84
N SER A 8 32.23 50.60 -7.27
CA SER A 8 30.96 51.28 -6.88
C SER A 8 30.42 52.22 -7.97
N LEU A 9 29.08 52.22 -8.10
CA LEU A 9 28.15 53.27 -8.57
C LEU A 9 27.47 53.17 -9.95
N VAL A 10 26.13 53.32 -9.85
CA VAL A 10 25.11 53.90 -10.77
C VAL A 10 24.18 52.94 -11.54
N ALA A 11 22.97 52.78 -11.01
CA ALA A 11 21.68 52.84 -11.73
C ALA A 11 20.97 54.14 -11.23
N PRO A 12 19.89 54.71 -11.86
CA PRO A 12 18.86 53.99 -12.63
C PRO A 12 18.14 54.79 -13.77
N LEU A 13 17.06 54.20 -14.29
CA LEU A 13 15.96 54.73 -15.12
C LEU A 13 16.25 55.17 -16.57
N VAL A 14 15.79 54.36 -17.55
CA VAL A 14 15.04 54.82 -18.74
C VAL A 14 14.14 53.66 -19.23
N ALA A 15 12.82 53.88 -19.27
CA ALA A 15 11.86 53.05 -20.00
C ALA A 15 11.82 53.47 -21.48
N PRO A 16 11.59 52.56 -22.45
CA PRO A 16 11.08 52.97 -23.75
C PRO A 16 9.60 52.59 -23.91
N LEU A 17 8.77 53.61 -24.06
CA LEU A 17 7.54 53.56 -24.84
C LEU A 17 7.86 53.02 -26.25
N VAL A 18 7.12 52.02 -26.72
CA VAL A 18 7.02 51.70 -28.15
C VAL A 18 5.55 51.71 -28.52
N ALA A 19 5.15 52.74 -29.26
CA ALA A 19 3.84 52.86 -29.91
C ALA A 19 3.79 51.97 -31.17
N PRO A 20 2.61 51.45 -31.58
CA PRO A 20 2.50 50.70 -32.82
C PRO A 20 2.41 51.67 -34.00
N LEU A 21 3.34 51.53 -34.96
CA LEU A 21 3.33 52.23 -36.23
C LEU A 21 2.37 51.51 -37.19
N VAL A 22 1.25 52.16 -37.51
CA VAL A 22 0.36 51.76 -38.60
C VAL A 22 1.05 52.11 -39.92
N ALA A 23 1.41 51.10 -40.71
CA ALA A 23 1.86 51.28 -42.09
C ALA A 23 0.88 50.61 -43.05
N MET A 24 0.04 51.43 -43.70
CA MET A 24 -0.66 51.05 -44.93
C MET A 24 0.36 51.06 -46.08
N LEU A 25 0.61 49.90 -46.69
CA LEU A 25 1.10 49.82 -48.07
C LEU A 25 0.12 48.96 -48.88
N ALA A 26 -0.60 49.60 -49.80
CA ALA A 26 -1.25 48.93 -50.91
C ALA A 26 -0.21 48.66 -52.00
N GLY A 27 0.00 47.40 -52.34
CA GLY A 27 0.82 46.94 -53.45
C GLY A 27 0.27 45.63 -53.98
N ILE A 28 -0.40 45.68 -55.12
CA ILE A 28 -1.06 44.56 -55.80
C ILE A 28 0.01 43.67 -56.44
N GLY A 29 0.02 42.38 -56.12
CA GLY A 29 0.89 41.38 -56.77
C GLY A 29 0.74 39.97 -56.19
N SER A 30 -0.12 39.18 -56.83
CA SER A 30 -0.32 37.71 -56.71
C SER A 30 -0.72 37.13 -55.34
N ASN A 31 -2.03 37.10 -55.08
CA ASN A 31 -2.66 36.05 -54.27
C ASN A 31 -2.61 34.73 -55.06
N ALA A 32 -1.74 33.81 -54.63
CA ALA A 32 -1.87 32.40 -54.92
C ALA A 32 -1.37 31.61 -53.71
N ALA A 33 -2.21 31.54 -52.68
CA ALA A 33 -2.24 30.45 -51.72
C ALA A 33 -3.71 30.08 -51.56
N PHE A 34 -4.25 29.34 -52.53
CA PHE A 34 -5.52 28.66 -52.34
C PHE A 34 -5.22 27.23 -51.87
N ALA A 35 -5.91 26.88 -50.79
CA ALA A 35 -6.13 25.56 -50.19
C ALA A 35 -4.97 24.92 -49.39
N THR A 36 -5.19 24.74 -48.08
CA THR A 36 -4.63 23.60 -47.36
C THR A 36 -5.67 22.47 -47.39
N ASP A 37 -5.92 21.99 -48.61
CA ASP A 37 -6.72 20.81 -49.00
C ASP A 37 -6.09 19.48 -48.51
N GLN A 38 -5.05 19.57 -47.67
CA GLN A 38 -4.29 18.43 -47.21
C GLN A 38 -3.96 18.58 -45.73
N CYS A 39 -4.28 17.55 -44.95
CA CYS A 39 -3.94 17.45 -43.53
C CYS A 39 -2.43 17.55 -43.26
N SER A 40 -1.58 17.35 -44.28
CA SER A 40 -0.12 17.43 -44.19
C SER A 40 0.40 18.87 -44.12
N SER A 41 -0.45 19.86 -44.43
CA SER A 41 -0.09 21.27 -44.50
C SER A 41 -1.11 22.17 -43.78
N PRO A 42 -1.50 21.88 -42.54
CA PRO A 42 -2.61 22.57 -41.87
C PRO A 42 -2.26 24.02 -41.53
N THR A 43 -3.27 24.88 -41.45
CA THR A 43 -3.08 26.29 -41.04
C THR A 43 -2.84 26.38 -39.53
N PRO A 44 -1.71 26.95 -39.05
CA PRO A 44 -1.41 27.05 -37.62
C PRO A 44 -2.23 28.15 -36.97
N ILE A 45 -2.91 27.82 -35.87
CA ILE A 45 -3.73 28.73 -35.06
C ILE A 45 -3.59 28.36 -33.57
N ALA A 46 -4.00 29.25 -32.67
CA ALA A 46 -3.92 28.99 -31.23
C ALA A 46 -4.99 29.74 -30.45
N GLY A 47 -5.38 29.16 -29.32
CA GLY A 47 -6.31 29.72 -28.35
C GLY A 47 -7.70 30.05 -28.90
N SER A 48 -8.41 30.93 -28.20
CA SER A 48 -9.70 31.46 -28.67
C SER A 48 -9.51 32.35 -29.91
N VAL A 49 -10.11 31.99 -31.04
CA VAL A 49 -9.92 32.69 -32.32
C VAL A 49 -11.08 32.49 -33.30
N VAL A 50 -11.38 33.51 -34.10
CA VAL A 50 -12.24 33.38 -35.30
C VAL A 50 -11.35 33.49 -36.54
N VAL A 51 -11.30 32.43 -37.35
CA VAL A 51 -10.43 32.38 -38.53
C VAL A 51 -11.22 32.03 -39.80
N PRO A 52 -10.86 32.62 -40.95
CA PRO A 52 -11.51 32.31 -42.22
C PRO A 52 -11.02 30.99 -42.80
N PHE A 53 -11.91 30.28 -43.50
CA PHE A 53 -11.55 29.23 -44.44
C PHE A 53 -12.03 29.59 -45.85
N ASP A 54 -11.25 29.17 -46.84
CA ASP A 54 -11.63 29.22 -48.26
C ASP A 54 -11.29 27.88 -48.89
N MET A 55 -12.34 27.11 -49.19
CA MET A 55 -12.26 25.79 -49.80
C MET A 55 -12.42 25.86 -51.33
N SER A 56 -12.23 27.03 -51.94
CA SER A 56 -12.33 27.20 -53.39
C SER A 56 -11.22 26.42 -54.09
N GLY A 57 -11.59 25.30 -54.70
CA GLY A 57 -10.65 24.42 -55.39
C GLY A 57 -10.01 23.34 -54.50
N SER A 58 -10.48 23.15 -53.26
CA SER A 58 -10.13 21.98 -52.44
C SER A 58 -11.01 20.77 -52.77
N ALA A 59 -10.49 19.58 -52.52
CA ALA A 59 -11.17 18.30 -52.50
C ALA A 59 -11.37 17.83 -51.05
N LEU A 60 -11.93 16.64 -50.85
CA LEU A 60 -11.94 16.00 -49.53
C LEU A 60 -10.64 15.20 -49.38
N ASP A 61 -9.87 15.44 -48.31
CA ASP A 61 -8.71 14.61 -47.99
C ASP A 61 -9.18 13.22 -47.52
N ALA A 62 -8.57 12.17 -48.07
CA ALA A 62 -8.87 10.78 -47.71
C ALA A 62 -8.45 10.41 -46.28
N ASN A 63 -7.64 11.25 -45.61
CA ASN A 63 -7.12 11.03 -44.27
C ASN A 63 -8.00 11.64 -43.16
N GLY A 64 -9.16 12.20 -43.50
CA GLY A 64 -10.11 12.78 -42.56
C GLY A 64 -11.49 12.13 -42.60
N ILE A 65 -12.41 12.66 -41.80
CA ILE A 65 -13.79 12.20 -41.78
C ILE A 65 -14.49 12.49 -43.12
N ASN A 66 -15.39 11.60 -43.53
CA ASN A 66 -16.29 11.80 -44.66
C ASN A 66 -17.76 12.00 -44.23
N SER A 67 -18.08 11.72 -42.97
CA SER A 67 -19.31 12.05 -42.23
C SER A 67 -19.05 11.97 -40.72
N CYS A 68 -19.85 12.66 -39.91
CA CYS A 68 -19.87 12.46 -38.44
C CYS A 68 -21.02 11.55 -37.99
N SER A 69 -21.66 10.82 -38.91
CA SER A 69 -22.79 9.93 -38.62
C SER A 69 -22.72 8.61 -39.38
N ASN A 70 -23.22 7.53 -38.75
CA ASN A 70 -23.24 6.17 -39.29
C ASN A 70 -24.39 5.88 -40.27
N SER A 71 -25.15 6.91 -40.67
CA SER A 71 -26.22 6.78 -41.67
C SER A 71 -25.69 7.09 -43.07
N PRO A 72 -26.30 6.55 -44.14
CA PRO A 72 -25.91 6.88 -45.50
C PRO A 72 -26.32 8.32 -45.84
N VAL A 73 -25.44 9.26 -45.49
CA VAL A 73 -25.49 10.66 -45.93
C VAL A 73 -24.54 10.83 -47.11
N ALA A 74 -24.69 11.91 -47.89
CA ALA A 74 -23.71 12.22 -48.95
C ALA A 74 -22.30 12.35 -48.33
N PRO A 75 -21.20 12.16 -49.07
CA PRO A 75 -19.88 12.49 -48.55
C PRO A 75 -19.67 14.01 -48.55
N PHE A 76 -18.76 14.49 -47.71
CA PHE A 76 -18.17 15.81 -47.89
C PHE A 76 -17.43 15.89 -49.24
N SER A 77 -17.23 17.11 -49.74
CA SER A 77 -16.62 17.36 -51.06
C SER A 77 -15.38 18.22 -51.03
N SER A 78 -15.20 18.93 -49.92
CA SER A 78 -14.08 19.81 -49.66
C SER A 78 -13.79 19.83 -48.17
N ASP A 79 -12.54 20.02 -47.80
CA ASP A 79 -12.17 20.33 -46.42
C ASP A 79 -11.10 21.44 -46.32
N TYR A 80 -10.84 21.82 -45.07
CA TYR A 80 -9.85 22.78 -44.67
C TYR A 80 -9.31 22.39 -43.29
N TRP A 81 -7.98 22.36 -43.16
CA TRP A 81 -7.30 21.82 -41.99
C TRP A 81 -6.60 22.91 -41.17
N TYR A 82 -6.72 22.81 -39.85
CA TYR A 82 -6.04 23.67 -38.88
C TYR A 82 -5.20 22.84 -37.89
N CYS A 83 -4.01 23.34 -37.59
CA CYS A 83 -3.18 22.88 -36.50
C CYS A 83 -3.38 23.85 -35.34
N TRP A 84 -4.16 23.45 -34.36
CA TRP A 84 -4.60 24.33 -33.29
C TRP A 84 -3.91 24.00 -31.96
N THR A 85 -3.37 25.02 -31.30
CA THR A 85 -2.75 24.88 -29.97
C THR A 85 -3.69 25.43 -28.90
N SER A 86 -4.02 24.62 -27.91
CA SER A 86 -4.87 25.09 -26.80
C SER A 86 -4.12 26.08 -25.91
N ASP A 87 -4.81 27.14 -25.49
CA ASP A 87 -4.34 28.11 -24.49
C ASP A 87 -4.89 27.85 -23.08
N VAL A 88 -5.70 26.79 -22.93
CA VAL A 88 -6.30 26.39 -21.67
C VAL A 88 -6.20 24.87 -21.45
N ASP A 89 -6.16 24.47 -20.18
CA ASP A 89 -6.68 23.18 -19.73
C ASP A 89 -8.19 23.35 -19.49
N GLY A 90 -9.03 22.70 -20.28
CA GLY A 90 -10.49 22.83 -20.18
C GLY A 90 -11.22 22.43 -21.46
N MET A 91 -12.24 23.18 -21.83
CA MET A 91 -13.10 22.89 -22.97
C MET A 91 -12.82 23.82 -24.14
N VAL A 92 -12.83 23.26 -25.35
CA VAL A 92 -12.89 24.03 -26.60
C VAL A 92 -14.26 23.84 -27.25
N THR A 93 -14.89 24.92 -27.70
CA THR A 93 -16.03 24.90 -28.61
C THR A 93 -15.57 25.36 -29.99
N ILE A 94 -15.72 24.49 -30.98
CA ILE A 94 -15.40 24.80 -32.38
C ILE A 94 -16.71 24.87 -33.16
N SER A 95 -17.02 26.02 -33.76
CA SER A 95 -18.32 26.29 -34.35
C SER A 95 -18.22 27.02 -35.68
N THR A 96 -18.97 26.55 -36.67
CA THR A 96 -19.22 27.28 -37.91
C THR A 96 -20.56 28.03 -37.87
N CYS A 97 -21.39 27.84 -36.83
CA CYS A 97 -22.76 28.35 -36.74
C CYS A 97 -22.87 29.87 -36.89
N GLY A 98 -23.65 30.32 -37.88
CA GLY A 98 -23.85 31.74 -38.21
C GLY A 98 -22.65 32.39 -38.91
N LEU A 99 -21.62 31.62 -39.26
CA LEU A 99 -20.36 32.10 -39.84
C LEU A 99 -20.14 31.62 -41.27
N THR A 100 -21.06 30.81 -41.80
CA THR A 100 -21.11 30.41 -43.21
C THR A 100 -22.56 30.08 -43.63
N ASN A 101 -22.77 29.81 -44.92
CA ASN A 101 -24.03 29.25 -45.44
C ASN A 101 -23.86 27.81 -45.93
N LEU A 102 -22.67 27.22 -45.69
CA LEU A 102 -22.37 25.85 -46.07
C LEU A 102 -23.02 24.86 -45.12
N ASP A 103 -23.21 23.65 -45.65
CA ASP A 103 -23.55 22.45 -44.91
C ASP A 103 -22.21 21.81 -44.51
N THR A 104 -21.83 21.94 -43.23
CA THR A 104 -20.46 21.75 -42.76
C THR A 104 -20.31 20.56 -41.80
N GLY A 105 -19.19 19.87 -41.86
CA GLY A 105 -18.70 18.99 -40.79
C GLY A 105 -17.54 19.63 -40.02
N VAL A 106 -17.44 19.36 -38.72
CA VAL A 106 -16.29 19.75 -37.89
C VAL A 106 -15.81 18.54 -37.09
N ALA A 107 -14.52 18.26 -37.16
CA ALA A 107 -13.84 17.26 -36.34
C ALA A 107 -12.57 17.83 -35.71
N ILE A 108 -12.28 17.39 -34.49
CA ILE A 108 -11.00 17.61 -33.80
C ILE A 108 -10.42 16.25 -33.42
N TYR A 109 -9.14 16.03 -33.68
CA TYR A 109 -8.47 14.74 -33.46
C TYR A 109 -7.58 14.74 -32.22
N PRO A 110 -7.33 13.56 -31.60
CA PRO A 110 -6.59 13.46 -30.34
C PRO A 110 -5.20 14.11 -30.37
N GLU A 111 -4.75 14.64 -29.23
CA GLU A 111 -3.41 15.24 -29.12
C GLU A 111 -2.24 14.28 -29.42
N SER A 112 -2.50 12.96 -29.35
CA SER A 112 -1.51 11.92 -29.66
C SER A 112 -1.00 11.99 -31.10
N ILE A 113 -1.80 12.51 -32.04
CA ILE A 113 -1.35 12.78 -33.42
C ILE A 113 -0.79 14.18 -33.60
N SER A 114 -0.93 15.05 -32.60
CA SER A 114 -0.58 16.46 -32.67
C SER A 114 -1.23 17.14 -33.90
N CYS A 115 -0.42 17.54 -34.89
CA CYS A 115 -0.88 18.05 -36.18
C CYS A 115 -0.47 17.14 -37.34
N GLY A 116 -0.41 15.83 -37.10
CA GLY A 116 -0.28 14.80 -38.12
C GLY A 116 -1.60 14.50 -38.82
N CYS A 117 -1.52 13.86 -39.99
CA CYS A 117 -2.69 13.36 -40.71
C CYS A 117 -3.38 12.22 -39.93
N PRO A 118 -4.71 12.30 -39.70
CA PRO A 118 -5.41 11.32 -38.86
C PRO A 118 -5.46 9.87 -39.40
N GLY A 119 -5.64 9.69 -40.71
CA GLY A 119 -5.81 8.36 -41.30
C GLY A 119 -7.09 7.68 -40.81
N ASP A 120 -6.98 6.42 -40.34
CA ASP A 120 -8.12 5.65 -39.80
C ASP A 120 -8.51 6.04 -38.35
N MET A 121 -7.85 7.05 -37.76
CA MET A 121 -8.09 7.44 -36.38
C MET A 121 -9.43 8.18 -36.22
N LEU A 122 -10.19 7.81 -35.18
CA LEU A 122 -11.42 8.50 -34.82
C LEU A 122 -11.14 9.88 -34.19
N PRO A 123 -11.92 10.92 -34.51
CA PRO A 123 -11.81 12.22 -33.87
C PRO A 123 -12.26 12.18 -32.40
N LEU A 124 -11.73 13.09 -31.56
CA LEU A 124 -12.18 13.32 -30.18
C LEU A 124 -13.66 13.72 -30.15
N CYS A 125 -14.05 14.65 -31.02
CA CYS A 125 -15.45 14.96 -31.28
C CYS A 125 -15.65 15.29 -32.75
N CYS A 126 -16.89 15.07 -33.20
CA CYS A 126 -17.31 15.24 -34.57
C CYS A 126 -18.76 15.74 -34.58
N ASN A 127 -19.08 16.72 -35.42
CA ASN A 127 -20.46 17.09 -35.72
C ASN A 127 -20.62 17.42 -37.21
N ASP A 128 -21.79 17.07 -37.74
CA ASP A 128 -22.25 17.22 -39.12
C ASP A 128 -23.78 17.45 -39.03
N ASP A 129 -24.15 18.72 -38.90
CA ASP A 129 -25.48 19.27 -38.55
C ASP A 129 -25.79 19.37 -37.04
N ALA A 130 -25.44 20.51 -36.43
CA ALA A 130 -25.76 20.79 -35.03
C ALA A 130 -27.26 21.04 -34.76
N GLY A 131 -28.07 21.28 -35.79
CA GLY A 131 -29.51 21.52 -35.66
C GLY A 131 -29.87 22.83 -34.96
N GLY A 132 -31.15 23.01 -34.62
CA GLY A 132 -31.66 24.22 -33.96
C GLY A 132 -31.35 25.50 -34.74
N ASN A 133 -30.87 26.54 -34.04
CA ASN A 133 -30.48 27.82 -34.65
C ASN A 133 -29.21 27.73 -35.52
N CYS A 134 -28.46 26.63 -35.45
CA CYS A 134 -27.27 26.40 -36.28
C CYS A 134 -27.61 25.75 -37.62
N GLY A 135 -28.80 25.13 -37.75
CA GLY A 135 -29.25 24.50 -38.99
C GLY A 135 -28.27 23.43 -39.45
N LYS A 136 -27.71 23.61 -40.66
CA LYS A 136 -26.78 22.69 -41.34
C LYS A 136 -25.30 22.97 -41.06
N GLN A 137 -25.03 23.89 -40.16
CA GLN A 137 -23.67 24.18 -39.71
C GLN A 137 -23.35 23.30 -38.51
N SER A 138 -22.08 23.24 -38.13
CA SER A 138 -21.59 22.29 -37.14
C SER A 138 -20.95 22.99 -35.95
N SER A 139 -21.09 22.35 -34.80
CA SER A 139 -20.50 22.80 -33.54
C SER A 139 -20.13 21.60 -32.70
N VAL A 140 -18.89 21.55 -32.21
CA VAL A 140 -18.42 20.51 -31.28
C VAL A 140 -17.89 21.18 -30.01
N THR A 141 -17.98 20.46 -28.89
CA THR A 141 -17.31 20.85 -27.64
C THR A 141 -16.54 19.65 -27.11
N CYS A 142 -15.25 19.84 -26.80
CA CYS A 142 -14.32 18.77 -26.40
C CYS A 142 -13.36 19.24 -25.31
N GLU A 143 -12.92 18.32 -24.46
CA GLU A 143 -11.81 18.56 -23.53
C GLU A 143 -10.49 18.68 -24.29
N VAL A 144 -9.68 19.65 -23.88
CA VAL A 144 -8.38 20.01 -24.44
C VAL A 144 -7.42 20.37 -23.32
N ARG A 145 -6.14 20.15 -23.57
CA ARG A 145 -5.07 20.42 -22.60
C ARG A 145 -4.20 21.57 -23.06
N CYS A 146 -3.81 22.41 -22.13
CA CYS A 146 -2.99 23.58 -22.34
C CYS A 146 -1.70 23.19 -23.09
N GLY A 147 -1.33 23.99 -24.10
CA GLY A 147 -0.09 23.84 -24.85
C GLY A 147 -0.05 22.61 -25.77
N ARG A 148 -1.05 21.72 -25.71
CA ARG A 148 -1.19 20.59 -26.62
C ARG A 148 -1.73 21.08 -27.96
N ARG A 149 -1.33 20.35 -29.01
CA ARG A 149 -1.68 20.62 -30.39
C ARG A 149 -2.67 19.59 -30.87
N TYR A 150 -3.71 20.03 -31.56
CA TYR A 150 -4.77 19.21 -32.10
C TYR A 150 -4.94 19.52 -33.58
N MET A 151 -5.26 18.49 -34.36
CA MET A 151 -5.69 18.66 -35.73
C MET A 151 -7.19 18.94 -35.76
N ILE A 152 -7.61 19.97 -36.48
CA ILE A 152 -9.02 20.31 -36.70
C ILE A 152 -9.31 20.24 -38.19
N GLN A 153 -10.37 19.52 -38.56
CA GLN A 153 -10.92 19.48 -39.91
C GLN A 153 -12.24 20.23 -39.94
N VAL A 154 -12.37 21.19 -40.85
CA VAL A 154 -13.66 21.76 -41.26
C VAL A 154 -13.94 21.22 -42.65
N ALA A 155 -15.05 20.51 -42.83
CA ALA A 155 -15.45 19.91 -44.10
C ALA A 155 -16.76 20.53 -44.61
N ALA A 156 -17.02 20.47 -45.92
CA ALA A 156 -18.24 20.99 -46.52
C ALA A 156 -18.84 20.07 -47.59
N ARG A 157 -20.17 20.00 -47.61
CA ARG A 157 -20.94 19.25 -48.63
C ARG A 157 -21.09 20.04 -49.94
N PRO A 158 -21.31 19.35 -51.08
CA PRO A 158 -21.62 20.01 -52.33
C PRO A 158 -22.89 20.86 -52.21
N SER A 159 -22.78 22.17 -52.41
CA SER A 159 -23.92 23.10 -52.24
C SER A 159 -24.11 24.07 -53.41
N GLY A 160 -23.14 24.17 -54.34
CA GLY A 160 -23.17 25.18 -55.42
C GLY A 160 -23.02 26.63 -54.94
N ILE A 161 -22.76 26.84 -53.64
CA ILE A 161 -22.47 28.12 -53.01
C ILE A 161 -20.94 28.27 -52.93
N ALA A 162 -20.43 29.50 -52.94
CA ALA A 162 -19.00 29.76 -52.73
C ALA A 162 -18.56 29.13 -51.39
N PRO A 163 -17.54 28.25 -51.38
CA PRO A 163 -17.19 27.45 -50.22
C PRO A 163 -16.26 28.23 -49.28
N VAL A 164 -16.75 29.37 -48.80
CA VAL A 164 -16.03 30.30 -47.93
C VAL A 164 -16.81 30.52 -46.63
N GLY A 165 -16.09 30.82 -45.55
CA GLY A 165 -16.70 31.08 -44.26
C GLY A 165 -15.66 31.36 -43.18
N GLN A 166 -16.11 31.33 -41.94
CA GLN A 166 -15.25 31.37 -40.77
C GLN A 166 -15.56 30.22 -39.82
N VAL A 167 -14.57 29.81 -39.05
CA VAL A 167 -14.73 28.95 -37.88
C VAL A 167 -14.35 29.75 -36.64
N ARG A 168 -15.20 29.67 -35.61
CA ARG A 168 -14.92 30.21 -34.28
C ARG A 168 -14.47 29.08 -33.38
N ILE A 169 -13.39 29.34 -32.64
CA ILE A 169 -12.86 28.49 -31.59
C ILE A 169 -12.93 29.30 -30.31
N ASP A 170 -13.71 28.84 -29.35
CA ASP A 170 -13.85 29.46 -28.03
C ASP A 170 -13.30 28.48 -26.99
N THR A 171 -12.40 28.93 -26.12
CA THR A 171 -11.82 28.13 -25.04
C THR A 171 -12.35 28.59 -23.68
N VAL A 172 -12.69 27.64 -22.82
CA VAL A 172 -13.12 27.86 -21.43
C VAL A 172 -12.35 26.89 -20.56
N GLY A 173 -11.50 27.41 -19.68
CA GLY A 173 -10.65 26.58 -18.84
C GLY A 173 -9.57 27.40 -18.15
N ASN A 174 -8.68 26.70 -17.45
CA ASN A 174 -7.55 27.31 -16.77
C ASN A 174 -6.51 27.74 -17.82
N PRO A 175 -6.14 29.03 -17.90
CA PRO A 175 -5.15 29.50 -18.86
C PRO A 175 -3.80 28.84 -18.57
N CYS A 176 -3.03 28.60 -19.62
CA CYS A 176 -1.69 28.06 -19.51
C CYS A 176 -0.85 28.80 -18.46
N ALA A 177 -0.50 28.12 -17.36
CA ALA A 177 0.46 28.63 -16.39
C ALA A 177 1.79 28.85 -17.12
N GLY A 178 2.20 30.12 -17.24
CA GLY A 178 3.14 30.58 -18.28
C GLY A 178 4.36 29.70 -18.50
N ASN A 179 4.70 29.44 -19.78
CA ASN A 179 5.92 28.77 -20.29
C ASN A 179 6.40 27.47 -19.61
N ASN A 180 5.68 26.87 -18.66
CA ASN A 180 6.07 25.60 -18.08
C ASN A 180 5.44 24.46 -18.90
N PRO A 181 6.22 23.70 -19.69
CA PRO A 181 5.69 22.50 -20.32
C PRO A 181 5.18 21.54 -19.24
N HIS A 182 4.06 20.85 -19.52
CA HIS A 182 3.50 19.80 -18.67
C HIS A 182 4.62 18.83 -18.27
N GLU A 183 4.88 18.71 -16.96
CA GLU A 183 5.96 17.91 -16.41
C GLU A 183 5.43 16.50 -16.11
N ALA A 184 6.04 15.47 -16.68
CA ALA A 184 5.62 14.10 -16.43
C ALA A 184 5.79 13.74 -14.94
N ILE A 185 4.82 12.99 -14.40
CA ILE A 185 4.93 12.42 -13.06
C ILE A 185 6.04 11.36 -13.03
N VAL A 186 6.90 11.46 -12.02
CA VAL A 186 7.92 10.46 -11.70
C VAL A 186 7.61 9.93 -10.32
N CYS A 187 7.47 8.62 -10.17
CA CYS A 187 7.08 8.04 -8.89
C CYS A 187 8.24 8.01 -7.93
N ALA A 188 7.90 8.19 -6.65
CA ALA A 188 8.82 7.90 -5.58
C ALA A 188 8.92 6.37 -5.38
N PRO A 189 10.04 5.87 -4.86
CA PRO A 189 10.08 4.56 -4.21
C PRO A 189 8.97 4.46 -3.15
N CYS A 190 8.56 3.23 -2.85
CA CYS A 190 7.63 2.98 -1.76
C CYS A 190 8.10 3.68 -0.47
N CYS A 191 7.16 4.24 0.28
CA CYS A 191 7.38 4.86 1.58
C CYS A 191 6.43 4.26 2.64
N GLY A 192 6.92 4.03 3.86
CA GLY A 192 6.15 3.46 4.97
C GLY A 192 6.90 2.34 5.69
N GLY A 193 7.37 2.64 6.90
CA GLY A 193 8.06 1.71 7.80
C GLY A 193 7.09 0.76 8.49
N ARG A 194 7.53 -0.46 8.81
CA ARG A 194 6.72 -1.42 9.54
C ARG A 194 6.52 -0.98 11.00
N PRO A 195 5.29 -0.86 11.53
CA PRO A 195 5.06 -0.52 12.93
C PRO A 195 5.66 -1.56 13.89
N GLU A 196 6.63 -1.18 14.71
CA GLU A 196 7.35 -2.10 15.62
C GLU A 196 6.42 -2.87 16.57
N ILE A 197 5.29 -2.30 16.97
CA ILE A 197 4.34 -2.93 17.89
C ILE A 197 3.81 -4.27 17.39
N VAL A 198 3.68 -4.44 16.07
CA VAL A 198 3.15 -5.67 15.50
C VAL A 198 4.14 -6.84 15.53
N ASP A 199 5.43 -6.54 15.77
CA ASP A 199 6.51 -7.53 15.89
C ASP A 199 6.82 -7.88 17.35
N SER A 200 6.09 -7.29 18.30
CA SER A 200 6.19 -7.64 19.72
C SER A 200 5.62 -9.05 20.00
N SER A 201 6.11 -9.68 21.07
CA SER A 201 5.64 -11.01 21.51
C SER A 201 4.15 -11.08 21.85
N ALA A 202 3.49 -9.95 22.08
CA ALA A 202 2.06 -9.86 22.41
C ALA A 202 1.14 -9.85 21.18
N VAL A 203 1.65 -9.53 19.98
CA VAL A 203 0.86 -9.40 18.74
C VAL A 203 1.38 -10.34 17.66
N SER A 204 2.71 -10.33 17.43
CA SER A 204 3.46 -11.19 16.52
C SER A 204 2.79 -11.44 15.17
N PHE A 205 2.73 -10.40 14.33
CA PHE A 205 2.38 -10.54 12.91
C PHE A 205 3.45 -11.31 12.15
N ASN A 206 3.07 -11.92 11.04
CA ASN A 206 4.03 -12.55 10.14
C ASN A 206 4.92 -11.49 9.47
N SER A 207 6.10 -11.93 9.03
CA SER A 207 6.95 -11.15 8.13
C SER A 207 6.17 -10.77 6.87
N GLY A 208 6.25 -9.50 6.45
CA GLY A 208 5.56 -9.00 5.27
C GLY A 208 5.01 -7.59 5.45
N ALA A 209 4.05 -7.21 4.60
CA ALA A 209 3.37 -5.93 4.72
C ALA A 209 2.38 -5.91 5.90
N VAL A 210 2.13 -4.69 6.39
CA VAL A 210 1.03 -4.35 7.29
C VAL A 210 0.18 -3.31 6.60
N ALA A 211 -1.14 -3.49 6.60
CA ALA A 211 -2.06 -2.42 6.22
C ALA A 211 -2.57 -1.70 7.47
N ALA A 212 -2.55 -0.37 7.48
CA ALA A 212 -3.36 0.43 8.37
C ALA A 212 -4.64 0.84 7.64
N GLY A 213 -5.80 0.58 8.24
CA GLY A 213 -7.09 0.93 7.66
C GLY A 213 -8.00 1.67 8.64
N THR A 214 -8.80 2.61 8.13
CA THR A 214 -9.73 3.40 8.94
C THR A 214 -11.18 2.99 8.72
N TYR A 215 -12.00 3.06 9.76
CA TYR A 215 -13.44 2.89 9.66
C TYR A 215 -14.19 3.55 10.83
N SER A 216 -15.49 3.74 10.67
CA SER A 216 -16.41 4.36 11.62
C SER A 216 -17.36 3.30 12.22
N PRO A 217 -17.03 2.75 13.40
CA PRO A 217 -17.84 1.72 14.04
C PRO A 217 -19.13 2.29 14.63
N SER A 218 -20.04 1.42 15.05
CA SER A 218 -21.31 1.80 15.69
C SER A 218 -21.23 2.03 17.20
N SER A 219 -20.11 1.68 17.85
CA SER A 219 -19.91 1.80 19.30
C SER A 219 -18.65 2.60 19.62
N GLY A 220 -18.78 3.53 20.58
CA GLY A 220 -17.72 4.46 20.97
C GLY A 220 -16.41 3.82 21.45
N SER A 221 -16.44 2.61 22.04
CA SER A 221 -15.21 1.92 22.47
C SER A 221 -14.52 1.13 21.36
N SER A 222 -15.18 1.00 20.20
CA SER A 222 -14.68 0.20 19.09
C SER A 222 -13.55 0.94 18.37
N PRO A 223 -12.61 0.21 17.75
CA PRO A 223 -11.50 0.82 17.05
C PRO A 223 -11.98 1.60 15.82
N VAL A 224 -11.26 2.68 15.48
CA VAL A 224 -11.42 3.44 14.23
C VAL A 224 -10.21 3.32 13.32
N VAL A 225 -9.11 2.76 13.84
CA VAL A 225 -7.90 2.40 13.08
C VAL A 225 -7.56 0.96 13.42
N VAL A 226 -7.30 0.13 12.41
CA VAL A 226 -6.92 -1.27 12.58
C VAL A 226 -5.70 -1.57 11.73
N LEU A 227 -4.72 -2.25 12.30
CA LEU A 227 -3.61 -2.85 11.57
C LEU A 227 -3.97 -4.28 11.18
N PHE A 228 -3.68 -4.65 9.94
CA PHE A 228 -3.93 -5.98 9.38
C PHE A 228 -2.60 -6.62 8.94
N ASP A 229 -2.38 -7.86 9.37
CA ASP A 229 -1.25 -8.67 8.92
C ASP A 229 -1.49 -9.12 7.48
N LEU A 230 -0.64 -8.67 6.56
CA LEU A 230 -0.65 -9.13 5.16
C LEU A 230 0.47 -10.13 4.89
N GLY A 231 1.19 -10.57 5.92
CA GLY A 231 2.19 -11.64 5.83
C GLY A 231 1.54 -13.01 5.59
N ASN A 232 2.30 -13.93 5.00
CA ASN A 232 1.87 -15.31 4.72
C ASN A 232 0.58 -15.44 3.88
N GLN A 233 0.46 -14.65 2.82
CA GLN A 233 -0.70 -14.66 1.91
C GLN A 233 -0.97 -16.01 1.23
N GLY A 234 -0.01 -16.94 1.24
CA GLY A 234 -0.22 -18.31 0.76
C GLY A 234 -1.32 -19.07 1.51
N THR A 235 -1.74 -18.58 2.68
CA THR A 235 -2.85 -19.13 3.46
C THR A 235 -4.21 -18.48 3.16
N ALA A 236 -4.25 -17.44 2.33
CA ALA A 236 -5.49 -16.74 2.02
C ALA A 236 -6.46 -17.62 1.19
N PRO A 237 -7.76 -17.67 1.52
CA PRO A 237 -8.73 -18.54 0.87
C PRO A 237 -9.22 -17.99 -0.48
N ILE A 238 -8.30 -17.74 -1.41
CA ILE A 238 -8.63 -17.25 -2.76
C ILE A 238 -9.49 -18.27 -3.50
N GLY A 239 -10.51 -17.82 -4.23
CA GLY A 239 -11.49 -18.70 -4.88
C GLY A 239 -12.66 -19.12 -3.99
N LEU A 240 -12.64 -18.75 -2.72
CA LEU A 240 -13.72 -19.03 -1.77
C LEU A 240 -14.33 -17.72 -1.27
N VAL A 241 -15.65 -17.71 -1.10
CA VAL A 241 -16.36 -16.57 -0.50
C VAL A 241 -16.21 -16.64 1.03
N GLN A 242 -15.01 -16.32 1.50
CA GLN A 242 -14.60 -16.40 2.90
C GLN A 242 -13.62 -15.28 3.23
N SER A 243 -13.75 -14.68 4.41
CA SER A 243 -12.75 -13.74 4.93
C SER A 243 -11.49 -14.50 5.33
N TRP A 244 -10.32 -14.00 4.92
CA TRP A 244 -9.04 -14.46 5.43
C TRP A 244 -8.94 -14.13 6.91
N ASN A 245 -8.67 -15.15 7.71
CA ASN A 245 -8.47 -15.01 9.14
C ASN A 245 -7.00 -14.65 9.41
N ASN A 246 -6.66 -13.38 9.24
CA ASN A 246 -5.33 -12.83 9.42
C ASN A 246 -5.16 -12.13 10.78
N GLY A 247 -3.91 -11.88 11.17
CA GLY A 247 -3.57 -11.13 12.37
C GLY A 247 -4.13 -9.69 12.32
N ARG A 248 -4.61 -9.20 13.46
CA ARG A 248 -5.16 -7.83 13.58
C ARG A 248 -4.73 -7.20 14.88
N TYR A 249 -4.53 -5.89 14.84
CA TYR A 249 -4.16 -5.12 16.01
C TYR A 249 -4.85 -3.77 16.00
N SER A 250 -5.37 -3.38 17.17
CA SER A 250 -5.73 -2.00 17.46
C SER A 250 -5.42 -1.70 18.91
N ASN A 251 -4.82 -0.54 19.17
CA ASN A 251 -4.66 -0.05 20.52
C ASN A 251 -6.02 0.43 21.08
N SER A 252 -6.23 0.32 22.40
CA SER A 252 -7.45 0.82 23.04
C SER A 252 -7.62 2.34 22.92
N SER A 253 -6.52 3.05 22.67
CA SER A 253 -6.53 4.49 22.40
C SER A 253 -7.00 4.85 20.99
N TRP A 254 -7.14 3.90 20.08
CA TRP A 254 -7.57 4.15 18.69
C TRP A 254 -9.07 3.98 18.53
N SER A 255 -9.85 4.39 19.53
CA SER A 255 -11.30 4.18 19.57
C SER A 255 -12.08 5.42 19.15
N LEU A 256 -13.32 5.22 18.71
CA LEU A 256 -14.22 6.29 18.28
C LEU A 256 -14.42 7.37 19.37
N ASN A 257 -14.54 6.99 20.64
CA ASN A 257 -14.64 7.95 21.76
C ASN A 257 -13.37 8.75 21.98
N LYS A 258 -12.20 8.21 21.61
CA LYS A 258 -10.92 8.88 21.84
C LYS A 258 -10.51 9.73 20.64
N LEU A 259 -10.50 9.18 19.43
CA LEU A 259 -10.08 9.88 18.22
C LEU A 259 -11.24 10.58 17.48
N GLY A 260 -12.47 10.12 17.67
CA GLY A 260 -13.60 10.53 16.83
C GLY A 260 -13.58 9.80 15.49
N SER A 261 -14.33 10.34 14.53
CA SER A 261 -14.32 9.88 13.14
C SER A 261 -13.01 10.25 12.46
N VAL A 262 -12.33 9.25 11.88
CA VAL A 262 -11.10 9.46 11.10
C VAL A 262 -11.21 8.82 9.71
N PHE A 263 -10.67 9.47 8.68
CA PHE A 263 -10.67 8.96 7.30
C PHE A 263 -9.27 8.73 6.80
N GLY A 264 -8.48 9.81 6.65
CA GLY A 264 -7.18 9.70 6.05
C GLY A 264 -6.22 8.91 6.94
N VAL A 265 -5.33 8.15 6.31
CA VAL A 265 -4.34 7.31 7.00
C VAL A 265 -3.07 7.24 6.17
N VAL A 266 -1.93 7.31 6.86
CA VAL A 266 -0.61 7.02 6.29
C VAL A 266 0.30 6.41 7.35
N ILE A 267 1.23 5.56 6.95
CA ILE A 267 2.31 5.02 7.75
C ILE A 267 3.60 5.73 7.34
N ASP A 268 4.30 6.35 8.28
CA ASP A 268 5.53 7.09 7.97
C ASP A 268 6.79 6.20 7.96
N ASP A 269 7.96 6.81 7.71
CA ASP A 269 9.24 6.10 7.56
C ASP A 269 9.70 5.32 8.80
N VAL A 270 9.17 5.66 9.98
CA VAL A 270 9.49 4.96 11.25
C VAL A 270 8.36 4.04 11.72
N GLY A 271 7.28 3.93 10.95
CA GLY A 271 6.12 3.10 11.25
C GLY A 271 5.12 3.73 12.22
N ASP A 272 5.22 5.03 12.50
CA ASP A 272 4.12 5.75 13.14
C ASP A 272 2.95 5.87 12.15
N ILE A 273 1.72 5.70 12.66
CA ILE A 273 0.51 5.85 11.85
C ILE A 273 -0.06 7.25 12.09
N VAL A 274 -0.33 7.99 11.02
CA VAL A 274 -0.95 9.31 11.09
C VAL A 274 -2.35 9.25 10.48
N VAL A 275 -3.34 9.78 11.20
CA VAL A 275 -4.75 9.79 10.76
C VAL A 275 -5.40 11.15 10.91
N THR A 276 -6.37 11.46 10.06
CA THR A 276 -7.03 12.77 10.01
C THR A 276 -8.49 12.69 10.44
N GLN A 277 -8.95 13.66 11.25
CA GLN A 277 -10.35 13.78 11.60
C GLN A 277 -11.22 14.08 10.36
N THR A 278 -12.41 13.50 10.29
CA THR A 278 -13.27 13.60 9.10
C THR A 278 -14.76 13.76 9.44
N ILE A 279 -15.58 13.99 8.40
CA ILE A 279 -17.05 14.07 8.47
C ILE A 279 -17.77 13.25 7.37
N VAL A 280 -17.13 12.21 6.82
CA VAL A 280 -17.58 11.55 5.58
C VAL A 280 -18.35 10.22 5.79
N TYR A 281 -18.84 9.93 7.01
CA TYR A 281 -19.46 8.64 7.39
C TYR A 281 -20.95 8.71 7.72
N ASN A 282 -21.65 9.80 7.37
CA ASN A 282 -23.05 10.11 7.74
C ASN A 282 -23.28 10.41 9.23
N PHE A 283 -22.54 9.78 10.14
CA PHE A 283 -22.68 9.91 11.60
C PHE A 283 -21.34 10.15 12.27
N ASP A 284 -20.85 11.38 12.13
CA ASP A 284 -19.52 11.74 12.58
C ASP A 284 -19.48 12.33 13.99
N MET A 285 -18.37 12.06 14.69
CA MET A 285 -18.17 12.46 16.07
C MET A 285 -16.76 13.00 16.28
N LEU A 286 -16.63 13.99 17.17
CA LEU A 286 -15.33 14.42 17.68
C LEU A 286 -14.93 13.57 18.90
N GLY A 287 -13.68 13.14 18.91
CA GLY A 287 -13.10 12.39 20.01
C GLY A 287 -12.79 13.24 21.23
N THR A 288 -12.45 12.57 22.34
CA THR A 288 -11.97 13.22 23.57
C THR A 288 -10.50 13.64 23.50
N LEU A 289 -9.71 13.04 22.61
CA LEU A 289 -8.39 13.51 22.20
C LEU A 289 -8.56 14.37 20.95
N GLY A 290 -7.97 15.57 20.94
CA GLY A 290 -8.08 16.50 19.81
C GLY A 290 -9.45 17.17 19.69
N GLY A 291 -9.97 17.22 18.46
CA GLY A 291 -11.16 17.98 18.05
C GLY A 291 -11.25 18.17 16.54
N ALA A 292 -12.13 19.05 16.07
CA ALA A 292 -12.26 19.34 14.65
C ALA A 292 -10.93 19.84 14.05
N GLY A 293 -10.56 19.32 12.87
CA GLY A 293 -9.31 19.64 12.19
C GLY A 293 -8.07 18.95 12.78
N SER A 294 -8.24 17.98 13.68
CA SER A 294 -7.09 17.30 14.29
C SER A 294 -6.45 16.31 13.32
N VAL A 295 -5.13 16.33 13.31
CA VAL A 295 -4.28 15.27 12.78
C VAL A 295 -3.69 14.53 13.99
N TYR A 296 -3.85 13.22 14.03
CA TYR A 296 -3.39 12.38 15.13
C TYR A 296 -2.18 11.57 14.70
N ARG A 297 -1.23 11.41 15.62
CA ARG A 297 -0.14 10.43 15.50
C ARG A 297 -0.39 9.27 16.46
N LEU A 298 -0.32 8.06 15.94
CA LEU A 298 -0.34 6.81 16.67
C LEU A 298 1.07 6.23 16.62
N ASN A 299 1.75 6.21 17.77
CA ASN A 299 3.14 5.80 17.79
C ASN A 299 3.30 4.32 17.41
N GLY A 300 4.15 4.02 16.43
CA GLY A 300 4.35 2.69 15.85
C GLY A 300 4.94 1.66 16.81
N ALA A 301 5.71 2.11 17.81
CA ALA A 301 6.31 1.24 18.82
C ALA A 301 5.37 0.94 20.01
N THR A 302 4.64 1.96 20.48
CA THR A 302 3.84 1.86 21.73
C THR A 302 2.33 1.82 21.52
N GLY A 303 1.86 2.17 20.33
CA GLY A 303 0.45 2.34 20.00
C GLY A 303 -0.20 3.57 20.66
N VAL A 304 0.54 4.44 21.34
CA VAL A 304 -0.02 5.61 22.04
C VAL A 304 -0.47 6.66 21.02
N ALA A 305 -1.75 7.05 21.10
CA ALA A 305 -2.31 8.15 20.31
C ALA A 305 -2.04 9.53 20.92
N THR A 306 -1.65 10.50 20.09
CA THR A 306 -1.45 11.92 20.42
C THR A 306 -2.01 12.83 19.32
N GLU A 307 -2.41 14.06 19.66
CA GLU A 307 -2.75 15.09 18.67
C GLU A 307 -1.44 15.71 18.16
N LEU A 308 -1.16 15.60 16.86
CA LEU A 308 0.03 16.14 16.21
C LEU A 308 -0.14 17.64 15.97
N ILE A 309 -1.27 18.03 15.41
CA ILE A 309 -1.63 19.42 15.10
C ILE A 309 -3.15 19.54 14.91
N ARG A 310 -3.68 20.73 15.11
CA ARG A 310 -5.04 21.12 14.72
C ARG A 310 -5.02 22.14 13.58
N LEU A 311 -5.55 21.75 12.44
CA LEU A 311 -5.73 22.61 11.26
C LEU A 311 -7.05 23.41 11.37
N PRO A 312 -7.22 24.51 10.59
CA PRO A 312 -8.46 25.28 10.57
C PRO A 312 -9.69 24.41 10.33
N ASN A 313 -10.63 24.45 11.29
CA ASN A 313 -11.87 23.70 11.22
C ASN A 313 -12.86 24.28 12.25
N THR A 314 -13.69 25.19 11.77
CA THR A 314 -14.61 25.98 12.57
C THR A 314 -15.79 25.14 13.00
N VAL A 315 -16.00 25.05 14.32
CA VAL A 315 -17.13 24.35 14.92
C VAL A 315 -18.19 25.38 15.29
N ASP A 316 -19.42 25.16 14.82
CA ASP A 316 -20.58 25.95 15.21
C ASP A 316 -21.85 25.08 15.36
N ALA A 317 -22.99 25.73 15.65
CA ALA A 317 -24.24 25.01 15.85
C ALA A 317 -24.80 24.36 14.58
N ALA A 318 -24.44 24.88 13.40
CA ALA A 318 -24.82 24.30 12.10
C ALA A 318 -23.84 23.19 11.68
N ASN A 319 -22.59 23.25 12.14
CA ASN A 319 -21.56 22.27 11.87
C ASN A 319 -20.81 21.82 13.14
N PRO A 320 -21.41 20.94 13.96
CA PRO A 320 -20.87 20.57 15.28
C PRO A 320 -19.61 19.69 15.22
N ALA A 321 -19.28 19.13 14.07
CA ALA A 321 -18.06 18.34 13.83
C ALA A 321 -16.99 19.11 13.02
N GLY A 322 -17.27 20.37 12.63
CA GLY A 322 -16.46 21.14 11.71
C GLY A 322 -16.52 20.63 10.26
N ALA A 323 -15.78 21.25 9.33
CA ALA A 323 -15.77 20.83 7.92
C ALA A 323 -15.02 19.51 7.65
N GLY A 324 -14.18 19.06 8.59
CA GLY A 324 -13.37 17.85 8.47
C GLY A 324 -12.14 18.01 7.57
N LEU A 325 -11.24 17.03 7.65
CA LEU A 325 -10.08 16.88 6.77
C LEU A 325 -10.30 15.70 5.80
N GLY A 326 -9.52 15.70 4.73
CA GLY A 326 -9.49 14.63 3.73
C GLY A 326 -8.38 13.62 4.01
N GLN A 327 -7.62 13.29 2.97
CA GLN A 327 -6.52 12.31 3.04
C GLN A 327 -5.24 12.95 3.60
N VAL A 328 -4.35 12.09 4.09
CA VAL A 328 -2.96 12.41 4.44
C VAL A 328 -2.01 11.48 3.68
N ASP A 329 -0.85 12.00 3.31
CA ASP A 329 0.25 11.20 2.76
C ASP A 329 1.59 11.67 3.36
N PHE A 330 2.63 10.83 3.28
CA PHE A 330 3.94 11.10 3.85
C PHE A 330 5.04 10.89 2.82
N SER A 331 5.97 11.85 2.75
CA SER A 331 7.15 11.74 1.91
C SER A 331 8.39 11.37 2.71
N CYS A 332 8.86 10.13 2.55
CA CYS A 332 10.13 9.66 3.14
C CYS A 332 11.35 10.48 2.68
N ARG A 333 11.28 11.14 1.53
CA ARG A 333 12.38 11.98 1.02
C ARG A 333 12.55 13.25 1.87
N ASN A 334 11.43 13.86 2.26
CA ASN A 334 11.40 15.18 2.89
C ASN A 334 10.98 15.15 4.35
N SER A 335 10.51 14.00 4.84
CA SER A 335 9.96 13.80 6.18
C SER A 335 8.82 14.79 6.49
N LEU A 336 7.92 14.97 5.52
CA LEU A 336 6.75 15.85 5.61
C LEU A 336 5.46 15.04 5.36
N TYR A 337 4.44 15.36 6.15
CA TYR A 337 3.06 14.96 5.88
C TYR A 337 2.37 16.02 5.01
N TYR A 338 1.55 15.58 4.06
CA TYR A 338 0.67 16.43 3.26
C TYR A 338 -0.77 16.13 3.65
N VAL A 339 -1.54 17.13 4.08
CA VAL A 339 -2.91 16.95 4.58
C VAL A 339 -3.86 17.87 3.84
N SER A 340 -4.93 17.32 3.26
CA SER A 340 -6.01 18.11 2.63
C SER A 340 -7.06 18.53 3.65
N ASN A 341 -7.56 19.76 3.52
CA ASN A 341 -8.56 20.34 4.40
C ASN A 341 -9.80 20.79 3.62
N PHE A 342 -10.98 20.33 4.05
CA PHE A 342 -12.23 20.69 3.40
C PHE A 342 -12.71 22.10 3.76
N GLU A 343 -12.32 22.66 4.92
CA GLU A 343 -12.78 24.00 5.34
C GLU A 343 -12.27 25.11 4.43
N ASP A 344 -10.98 25.06 4.09
CA ASP A 344 -10.29 26.14 3.39
C ASP A 344 -9.75 25.72 2.02
N GLY A 345 -9.98 24.47 1.59
CA GLY A 345 -9.53 23.97 0.28
C GLY A 345 -8.01 23.85 0.15
N ARG A 346 -7.27 23.96 1.25
CA ARG A 346 -5.80 23.96 1.25
C ARG A 346 -5.22 22.58 1.50
N ILE A 347 -4.02 22.38 0.96
CA ILE A 347 -3.13 21.27 1.31
C ILE A 347 -2.01 21.82 2.18
N TYR A 348 -1.77 21.18 3.33
CA TYR A 348 -0.78 21.57 4.33
C TYR A 348 0.42 20.65 4.28
N ALA A 349 1.63 21.19 4.19
CA ALA A 349 2.88 20.47 4.41
C ALA A 349 3.30 20.61 5.88
N ILE A 350 3.40 19.51 6.62
CA ILE A 350 3.55 19.47 8.08
C ILE A 350 4.75 18.60 8.43
N ASP A 351 5.64 19.07 9.31
CA ASP A 351 6.77 18.25 9.77
C ASP A 351 6.38 17.26 10.89
N GLN A 352 7.34 16.39 11.23
CA GLN A 352 7.16 15.40 12.30
C GLN A 352 6.93 15.98 13.71
N SER A 353 7.07 17.29 13.91
CA SER A 353 6.73 17.96 15.18
C SER A 353 5.34 18.59 15.18
N GLY A 354 4.62 18.52 14.06
CA GLY A 354 3.33 19.17 13.87
C GLY A 354 3.44 20.63 13.44
N ALA A 355 4.58 21.09 12.91
CA ALA A 355 4.73 22.46 12.43
C ALA A 355 4.43 22.57 10.93
N VAL A 356 3.57 23.52 10.56
CA VAL A 356 3.25 23.82 9.15
C VAL A 356 4.44 24.50 8.46
N LYS A 357 4.93 23.91 7.39
CA LYS A 357 6.06 24.42 6.57
C LYS A 357 5.61 25.16 5.33
N GLY A 358 4.40 24.90 4.85
CA GLY A 358 3.79 25.63 3.76
C GLY A 358 2.37 25.13 3.49
N THR A 359 1.62 25.94 2.74
CA THR A 359 0.28 25.57 2.26
C THR A 359 0.16 25.83 0.77
N PHE A 360 -0.76 25.12 0.13
CA PHE A 360 -1.16 25.35 -1.25
C PHE A 360 -2.68 25.36 -1.35
N ASP A 361 -3.22 26.40 -1.98
CA ASP A 361 -4.65 26.53 -2.31
C ASP A 361 -4.84 26.32 -3.82
N HIS A 362 -5.67 25.33 -4.20
CA HIS A 362 -5.96 25.05 -5.59
C HIS A 362 -6.71 26.20 -6.29
N ALA A 363 -7.72 26.77 -5.64
CA ALA A 363 -8.64 27.73 -6.24
C ALA A 363 -7.94 29.06 -6.55
N SER A 364 -7.10 29.52 -5.63
CA SER A 364 -6.35 30.77 -5.80
C SER A 364 -4.95 30.58 -6.39
N GLY A 365 -4.40 29.36 -6.37
CA GLY A 365 -3.02 29.06 -6.73
C GLY A 365 -1.99 29.60 -5.74
N VAL A 366 -2.44 30.11 -4.58
CA VAL A 366 -1.58 30.71 -3.56
C VAL A 366 -0.76 29.63 -2.88
N VAL A 367 0.52 29.93 -2.69
CA VAL A 367 1.44 29.15 -1.86
C VAL A 367 1.93 30.03 -0.72
N THR A 368 1.85 29.50 0.51
CA THR A 368 2.42 30.15 1.70
C THR A 368 3.66 29.41 2.19
N GLY A 369 4.54 30.13 2.88
CA GLY A 369 5.65 29.53 3.62
C GLY A 369 5.20 29.02 4.99
N ALA A 370 6.17 28.82 5.91
CA ALA A 370 5.86 28.34 7.25
C ALA A 370 4.87 29.25 7.98
N LEU A 371 3.83 28.65 8.56
CA LEU A 371 2.79 29.36 9.30
C LEU A 371 2.95 29.10 10.82
N PRO A 372 2.70 30.12 11.67
CA PRO A 372 2.74 29.94 13.11
C PRO A 372 1.55 29.09 13.58
N ALA A 373 1.74 28.25 14.59
CA ALA A 373 0.71 27.34 15.12
C ALA A 373 -0.63 28.01 15.52
N GLY A 374 -0.62 29.29 15.88
CA GLY A 374 -1.82 30.06 16.24
C GLY A 374 -2.39 30.95 15.12
N GLY A 375 -1.93 30.80 13.88
CA GLY A 375 -2.29 31.66 12.75
C GLY A 375 -2.35 30.90 11.42
N LEU A 376 -2.99 29.73 11.44
CA LEU A 376 -3.12 28.86 10.25
C LEU A 376 -4.26 29.30 9.32
N ALA A 377 -5.30 29.96 9.85
CA ALA A 377 -6.39 30.50 9.05
C ALA A 377 -5.96 31.76 8.27
N GLU A 378 -6.41 31.89 7.02
CA GLU A 378 -6.20 33.08 6.21
C GLU A 378 -7.31 34.12 6.41
N PRO A 379 -7.02 35.43 6.22
CA PRO A 379 -8.05 36.46 6.26
C PRO A 379 -9.07 36.28 5.13
N GLY A 380 -10.25 35.76 5.46
CA GLY A 380 -11.32 35.52 4.49
C GLY A 380 -11.89 34.12 4.54
N ASP A 381 -11.22 33.18 5.23
CA ASP A 381 -11.73 31.83 5.44
C ASP A 381 -13.11 31.87 6.08
N ALA A 382 -14.09 31.28 5.40
CA ALA A 382 -15.45 31.17 5.86
C ALA A 382 -15.64 29.84 6.61
N PRO A 383 -16.46 29.80 7.68
CA PRO A 383 -16.79 28.53 8.33
C PRO A 383 -17.48 27.55 7.37
N GLY A 384 -17.10 26.28 7.45
CA GLY A 384 -17.69 25.20 6.64
C GLY A 384 -16.89 24.85 5.40
N ALA A 385 -17.23 23.74 4.75
CA ALA A 385 -16.45 23.23 3.63
C ALA A 385 -16.53 24.15 2.40
N VAL A 386 -15.40 24.38 1.72
CA VAL A 386 -15.35 25.07 0.42
C VAL A 386 -16.25 24.36 -0.61
N PRO A 387 -16.81 25.09 -1.59
CA PRO A 387 -17.69 24.50 -2.61
C PRO A 387 -16.95 23.46 -3.48
N PRO A 388 -17.69 22.55 -4.14
CA PRO A 388 -17.12 21.71 -5.18
C PRO A 388 -16.44 22.55 -6.28
N GLY A 389 -15.33 22.07 -6.81
CA GLY A 389 -14.45 22.79 -7.74
C GLY A 389 -13.27 23.50 -7.05
N GLU A 390 -13.31 23.64 -5.72
CA GLU A 390 -12.21 24.16 -4.89
C GLU A 390 -11.73 23.11 -3.87
N ARG A 391 -12.58 22.13 -3.55
CA ARG A 391 -12.35 21.16 -2.49
C ARG A 391 -11.35 20.07 -2.90
N VAL A 392 -10.19 20.05 -2.27
CA VAL A 392 -9.17 19.00 -2.43
C VAL A 392 -9.44 17.81 -1.49
N TRP A 393 -9.06 16.59 -1.89
CA TRP A 393 -9.22 15.39 -1.03
C TRP A 393 -8.03 14.45 -1.03
N ALA A 394 -7.86 13.62 -2.05
CA ALA A 394 -6.74 12.68 -2.11
C ALA A 394 -5.43 13.47 -2.26
N VAL A 395 -4.36 12.99 -1.63
CA VAL A 395 -3.02 13.56 -1.74
C VAL A 395 -2.01 12.41 -1.80
N LYS A 396 -1.03 12.49 -2.69
CA LYS A 396 0.05 11.50 -2.84
C LYS A 396 1.32 12.18 -3.32
N ALA A 397 2.36 12.16 -2.50
CA ALA A 397 3.67 12.72 -2.82
C ALA A 397 4.42 11.76 -3.74
N VAL A 398 4.93 12.31 -4.83
CA VAL A 398 5.76 11.61 -5.83
C VAL A 398 7.06 12.39 -6.00
N ASP A 399 7.97 11.93 -6.86
CA ASP A 399 9.25 12.59 -7.03
C ASP A 399 9.08 14.00 -7.63
N GLY A 400 9.27 15.02 -6.79
CA GLY A 400 9.25 16.43 -7.17
C GLY A 400 7.86 17.04 -7.35
N ARG A 401 6.77 16.30 -7.10
CA ARG A 401 5.39 16.80 -7.21
C ARG A 401 4.49 16.19 -6.14
N LEU A 402 3.41 16.89 -5.80
CA LEU A 402 2.30 16.34 -5.04
C LEU A 402 1.13 16.15 -6.00
N VAL A 403 0.64 14.92 -6.13
CA VAL A 403 -0.58 14.60 -6.88
C VAL A 403 -1.76 14.67 -5.92
N TYR A 404 -2.87 15.26 -6.35
CA TYR A 404 -4.06 15.42 -5.52
C TYR A 404 -5.35 15.37 -6.33
N SER A 405 -6.46 15.02 -5.70
CA SER A 405 -7.78 15.06 -6.34
C SER A 405 -8.51 16.36 -6.03
N LEU A 406 -9.31 16.80 -7.00
CA LEU A 406 -10.23 17.90 -6.88
C LEU A 406 -11.67 17.37 -6.98
N TRP A 407 -12.44 17.60 -5.91
CA TRP A 407 -13.85 17.27 -5.84
C TRP A 407 -14.65 18.37 -6.54
N VAL A 408 -15.07 18.09 -7.77
CA VAL A 408 -15.82 19.01 -8.64
C VAL A 408 -17.32 18.74 -8.59
N GLU A 409 -17.71 17.47 -8.50
CA GLU A 409 -19.12 17.06 -8.47
C GLU A 409 -19.34 15.83 -7.57
N ASP A 410 -20.60 15.62 -7.18
CA ASP A 410 -21.05 14.47 -6.41
C ASP A 410 -22.54 14.18 -6.69
N GLY A 411 -23.12 13.19 -6.01
CA GLY A 411 -24.51 12.79 -6.20
C GLY A 411 -25.56 13.85 -5.84
N LEU A 412 -25.17 14.96 -5.19
CA LEU A 412 -26.03 16.11 -4.88
C LEU A 412 -25.77 17.29 -5.82
N ILE A 413 -24.50 17.57 -6.12
CA ILE A 413 -24.07 18.69 -6.97
C ILE A 413 -23.38 18.13 -8.21
N ILE A 414 -24.10 18.13 -9.33
CA ILE A 414 -23.61 17.65 -10.63
C ILE A 414 -23.14 18.85 -11.45
N ASP A 415 -21.90 18.82 -11.95
CA ASP A 415 -21.38 19.84 -12.86
C ASP A 415 -21.67 19.44 -14.31
N ALA A 416 -22.12 20.39 -15.13
CA ALA A 416 -22.53 20.10 -16.51
C ALA A 416 -21.36 20.02 -17.49
N THR A 417 -20.16 20.41 -17.07
CA THR A 417 -19.01 20.70 -17.93
C THR A 417 -17.72 20.04 -17.48
N ARG A 418 -17.61 19.66 -16.21
CA ARG A 418 -16.41 19.09 -15.60
C ARG A 418 -16.76 17.85 -14.81
N ASN A 419 -15.89 16.86 -14.88
CA ASN A 419 -15.93 15.72 -13.97
C ASN A 419 -15.04 16.01 -12.75
N ASN A 420 -14.99 15.11 -11.79
CA ASN A 420 -13.93 15.10 -10.79
C ASN A 420 -12.56 14.97 -11.48
N GLU A 421 -11.54 15.60 -10.91
CA GLU A 421 -10.24 15.79 -11.57
C GLU A 421 -9.08 15.35 -10.67
N ILE A 422 -7.97 14.95 -11.29
CA ILE A 422 -6.68 14.76 -10.65
C ILE A 422 -5.73 15.83 -11.17
N TRP A 423 -5.04 16.46 -10.23
CA TRP A 423 -4.09 17.54 -10.47
C TRP A 423 -2.76 17.20 -9.81
N SER A 424 -1.70 17.94 -10.17
CA SER A 424 -0.46 17.92 -9.43
C SER A 424 0.15 19.31 -9.30
N VAL A 425 0.86 19.56 -8.21
CA VAL A 425 1.63 20.79 -7.97
C VAL A 425 3.09 20.44 -7.71
N LYS A 426 4.03 21.24 -8.21
CA LYS A 426 5.46 20.97 -8.04
C LYS A 426 5.87 21.18 -6.58
N LEU A 427 6.77 20.31 -6.11
CA LEU A 427 7.47 20.42 -4.85
C LEU A 427 8.94 20.79 -5.11
N ASP A 428 9.49 21.67 -4.27
CA ASP A 428 10.92 21.98 -4.28
C ASP A 428 11.75 20.85 -3.63
N VAL A 429 13.06 21.03 -3.56
CA VAL A 429 13.97 20.04 -2.96
C VAL A 429 13.68 19.76 -1.48
N ASN A 430 12.99 20.68 -0.78
CA ASN A 430 12.61 20.55 0.61
C ASN A 430 11.19 19.98 0.78
N GLY A 431 10.49 19.64 -0.32
CA GLY A 431 9.12 19.17 -0.29
C GLY A 431 8.09 20.30 -0.13
N LEU A 432 8.45 21.55 -0.44
CA LEU A 432 7.54 22.69 -0.33
C LEU A 432 6.94 23.06 -1.68
N PHE A 433 5.68 23.50 -1.67
CA PHE A 433 4.93 23.84 -2.88
C PHE A 433 5.61 24.96 -3.69
N VAL A 434 5.53 24.86 -5.02
CA VAL A 434 6.00 25.90 -5.94
C VAL A 434 4.79 26.57 -6.59
N ALA A 435 4.63 27.88 -6.35
CA ALA A 435 3.50 28.65 -6.88
C ALA A 435 3.41 28.59 -8.42
N ASN A 436 2.18 28.63 -8.96
CA ASN A 436 1.90 28.61 -10.40
C ASN A 436 2.46 27.38 -11.15
N THR A 437 2.53 26.23 -10.49
CA THR A 437 2.97 24.97 -11.11
C THR A 437 1.92 23.87 -11.07
N ALA A 438 0.72 24.18 -10.58
CA ALA A 438 -0.42 23.28 -10.62
C ALA A 438 -0.75 22.95 -12.09
N GLN A 439 -0.95 21.68 -12.39
CA GLN A 439 -1.30 21.20 -13.72
C GLN A 439 -2.35 20.09 -13.62
N LEU A 440 -3.26 20.05 -14.60
CA LEU A 440 -4.27 19.01 -14.69
C LEU A 440 -3.61 17.71 -15.19
N GLU A 441 -3.75 16.63 -14.43
CA GLU A 441 -3.28 15.31 -14.82
C GLU A 441 -4.37 14.55 -15.56
N LEU A 442 -5.59 14.52 -15.03
CA LEU A 442 -6.65 13.66 -15.52
C LEU A 442 -8.03 14.24 -15.18
N SER A 443 -8.92 14.30 -16.16
CA SER A 443 -10.38 14.38 -15.94
C SER A 443 -10.89 12.95 -15.75
N MET A 444 -11.62 12.67 -14.67
CA MET A 444 -12.08 11.31 -14.38
C MET A 444 -13.07 10.85 -15.45
N PRO A 445 -12.95 9.61 -15.97
CA PRO A 445 -13.84 9.13 -17.01
C PRO A 445 -15.25 8.92 -16.44
N SER A 446 -16.25 9.58 -17.04
CA SER A 446 -17.65 9.35 -16.68
C SER A 446 -18.21 8.09 -17.35
N ALA A 447 -18.90 7.27 -16.56
CA ALA A 447 -19.69 6.14 -17.04
C ALA A 447 -21.21 6.42 -16.97
N GLY A 448 -21.60 7.65 -16.63
CA GLY A 448 -22.98 8.03 -16.33
C GLY A 448 -23.19 9.56 -16.31
N THR A 449 -24.09 10.04 -15.47
CA THR A 449 -24.38 11.48 -15.35
C THR A 449 -23.52 12.20 -14.32
N VAL A 450 -22.74 11.46 -13.52
CA VAL A 450 -21.93 11.99 -12.42
C VAL A 450 -20.70 11.10 -12.24
N THR A 451 -19.54 11.71 -11.99
CA THR A 451 -18.37 11.05 -11.41
C THR A 451 -18.33 11.27 -9.91
N TYR A 452 -17.76 10.34 -9.15
CA TYR A 452 -17.65 10.47 -7.70
C TYR A 452 -16.25 10.95 -7.30
N PRO A 453 -16.12 11.69 -6.19
CA PRO A 453 -14.83 12.23 -5.78
C PRO A 453 -13.82 11.12 -5.49
N VAL A 454 -12.60 11.31 -5.97
CA VAL A 454 -11.46 10.44 -5.66
C VAL A 454 -10.96 10.80 -4.27
N ALA A 455 -11.04 9.86 -3.34
CA ALA A 455 -10.66 10.10 -1.94
C ALA A 455 -9.23 9.65 -1.64
N ASP A 456 -8.65 8.78 -2.48
CA ASP A 456 -7.31 8.24 -2.28
C ASP A 456 -6.62 7.88 -3.61
N ILE A 457 -5.28 7.96 -3.62
CA ILE A 457 -4.42 7.79 -4.79
C ILE A 457 -3.18 6.98 -4.40
N ALA A 458 -2.84 5.97 -5.22
CA ALA A 458 -1.62 5.20 -5.08
C ALA A 458 -0.89 5.04 -6.42
N PHE A 459 0.41 4.69 -6.37
CA PHE A 459 1.21 4.44 -7.58
C PHE A 459 1.87 3.08 -7.49
N ASP A 460 1.88 2.33 -8.60
CA ASP A 460 2.68 1.11 -8.72
C ASP A 460 4.13 1.40 -9.14
N SER A 461 4.95 0.34 -9.15
CA SER A 461 6.36 0.40 -9.55
C SER A 461 6.58 0.79 -11.02
N ASN A 462 5.55 0.72 -11.88
CA ASN A 462 5.59 1.14 -13.28
C ASN A 462 5.10 2.58 -13.47
N CYS A 463 4.84 3.30 -12.38
CA CYS A 463 4.25 4.62 -12.41
C CYS A 463 2.85 4.72 -13.00
N CYS A 464 2.07 3.65 -12.90
CA CYS A 464 0.64 3.76 -13.10
C CYS A 464 -0.03 4.24 -11.81
N MET A 465 -0.94 5.20 -11.99
CA MET A 465 -1.74 5.81 -10.93
C MET A 465 -3.02 5.00 -10.71
N TYR A 466 -3.32 4.72 -9.45
CA TYR A 466 -4.58 4.13 -9.00
C TYR A 466 -5.39 5.20 -8.29
N THR A 467 -6.68 5.26 -8.58
CA THR A 467 -7.62 6.21 -7.96
C THR A 467 -8.78 5.45 -7.36
N ALA A 468 -9.09 5.69 -6.08
CA ALA A 468 -10.25 5.14 -5.41
C ALA A 468 -11.32 6.22 -5.21
N GLU A 469 -12.46 6.05 -5.87
CA GLU A 469 -13.61 6.93 -5.70
C GLU A 469 -14.43 6.57 -4.46
N ARG A 470 -15.01 7.59 -3.83
CA ARG A 470 -15.99 7.42 -2.75
C ARG A 470 -17.34 7.98 -3.17
N GLY A 471 -18.39 7.17 -3.02
CA GLY A 471 -19.75 7.64 -3.23
C GLY A 471 -20.15 8.71 -2.23
N MET A 472 -20.29 9.96 -2.67
CA MET A 472 -20.71 11.10 -1.85
C MET A 472 -21.97 11.75 -2.41
N VAL A 473 -22.78 12.34 -1.53
CA VAL A 473 -23.99 13.11 -1.81
C VAL A 473 -23.92 14.37 -0.93
N GLY A 474 -23.14 15.36 -1.37
CA GLY A 474 -22.66 16.44 -0.53
C GLY A 474 -21.49 16.04 0.39
N VAL A 475 -21.01 16.98 1.21
CA VAL A 475 -19.74 16.84 1.94
C VAL A 475 -19.75 15.81 3.08
N SER A 476 -20.90 15.61 3.73
CA SER A 476 -21.01 14.79 4.94
C SER A 476 -21.92 13.57 4.78
N SER A 477 -22.34 13.26 3.56
CA SER A 477 -23.17 12.10 3.29
C SER A 477 -22.59 11.23 2.20
N THR A 478 -22.60 9.92 2.44
CA THR A 478 -22.01 8.92 1.56
C THR A 478 -23.04 7.88 1.14
N THR A 479 -22.92 7.41 -0.10
CA THR A 479 -23.75 6.37 -0.70
C THR A 479 -22.91 5.17 -1.12
N PRO A 480 -23.34 3.94 -0.83
CA PRO A 480 -22.60 2.74 -1.21
C PRO A 480 -22.78 2.42 -2.71
N HIS A 481 -22.01 1.46 -3.21
CA HIS A 481 -22.22 0.78 -4.50
C HIS A 481 -22.12 1.68 -5.75
N VAL A 482 -21.31 2.74 -5.66
CA VAL A 482 -21.04 3.62 -6.81
C VAL A 482 -19.57 3.95 -7.04
N GLY A 483 -18.71 3.80 -6.02
CA GLY A 483 -17.29 4.14 -6.11
C GLY A 483 -16.50 3.11 -6.90
N ARG A 484 -15.59 3.56 -7.77
CA ARG A 484 -14.74 2.71 -8.60
C ARG A 484 -13.30 2.73 -8.10
N LEU A 485 -12.58 1.64 -8.36
CA LEU A 485 -11.12 1.61 -8.36
C LEU A 485 -10.66 1.56 -9.82
N LEU A 486 -9.88 2.55 -10.23
CA LEU A 486 -9.41 2.70 -11.60
C LEU A 486 -7.89 2.84 -11.63
N LYS A 487 -7.27 2.29 -12.67
CA LYS A 487 -5.85 2.39 -12.96
C LYS A 487 -5.64 3.22 -14.22
N PHE A 488 -4.66 4.11 -14.20
CA PHE A 488 -4.24 4.95 -15.31
C PHE A 488 -2.74 4.84 -15.48
N CYS A 489 -2.27 4.75 -16.72
CA CYS A 489 -0.84 4.79 -17.01
C CYS A 489 -0.54 5.96 -17.95
N ALA A 490 0.55 6.66 -17.69
CA ALA A 490 0.99 7.75 -18.55
C ALA A 490 1.72 7.21 -19.78
N SER A 491 1.45 7.81 -20.95
CA SER A 491 2.29 7.63 -22.13
C SER A 491 3.68 8.22 -21.92
N ALA A 492 4.63 7.91 -22.80
CA ALA A 492 5.95 8.53 -22.82
C ALA A 492 5.95 10.08 -22.93
N THR A 493 4.79 10.68 -23.26
CA THR A 493 4.60 12.14 -23.39
C THR A 493 3.84 12.76 -22.21
N GLY A 494 3.59 11.98 -21.14
CA GLY A 494 2.94 12.40 -19.90
C GLY A 494 1.40 12.34 -19.90
N ALA A 495 0.76 12.01 -21.03
CA ALA A 495 -0.69 11.91 -21.09
C ALA A 495 -1.21 10.63 -20.44
N TRP A 496 -2.15 10.74 -19.50
CA TRP A 496 -2.78 9.64 -18.78
C TRP A 496 -3.92 9.00 -19.59
N SER A 497 -3.96 7.67 -19.61
CA SER A 497 -5.08 6.89 -20.16
C SER A 497 -5.47 5.76 -19.23
N PRO A 498 -6.76 5.36 -19.19
CA PRO A 498 -7.19 4.17 -18.45
C PRO A 498 -6.38 2.94 -18.87
N ALA A 499 -5.93 2.18 -17.88
CA ALA A 499 -5.30 0.89 -18.10
C ALA A 499 -6.35 -0.16 -18.48
N THR A 500 -5.90 -1.30 -19.02
CA THR A 500 -6.79 -2.38 -19.45
C THR A 500 -7.29 -3.25 -18.30
N GLU A 501 -6.55 -3.26 -17.20
CA GLU A 501 -6.84 -4.00 -15.98
C GLU A 501 -8.11 -3.47 -15.32
N THR A 502 -8.96 -4.38 -14.89
CA THR A 502 -10.23 -4.05 -14.23
C THR A 502 -10.23 -4.57 -12.80
N PHE A 503 -10.72 -3.76 -11.87
CA PHE A 503 -10.77 -4.08 -10.44
C PHE A 503 -12.22 -4.08 -9.97
N SER A 504 -12.83 -5.26 -9.95
CA SER A 504 -14.23 -5.43 -9.60
C SER A 504 -14.39 -5.64 -8.10
N ILE A 505 -14.65 -4.56 -7.37
CA ILE A 505 -14.83 -4.62 -5.91
C ILE A 505 -16.22 -5.20 -5.60
N GLY A 506 -16.23 -6.36 -4.92
CA GLY A 506 -17.43 -6.95 -4.31
C GLY A 506 -18.54 -7.39 -5.26
N THR A 507 -19.76 -7.56 -4.73
CA THR A 507 -20.88 -8.21 -5.44
C THR A 507 -21.87 -7.26 -6.14
N ALA A 508 -21.76 -5.94 -5.96
CA ALA A 508 -22.70 -4.97 -6.55
C ALA A 508 -22.07 -4.26 -7.76
N GLY A 509 -22.04 -4.94 -8.92
CA GLY A 509 -21.70 -4.32 -10.19
C GLY A 509 -20.29 -3.71 -10.27
N SER A 510 -19.32 -4.27 -9.55
CA SER A 510 -17.91 -3.84 -9.56
C SER A 510 -17.62 -2.43 -9.01
N THR A 511 -18.61 -1.73 -8.45
CA THR A 511 -18.52 -0.32 -8.03
C THR A 511 -18.66 -0.17 -6.52
N ASN A 512 -17.88 -0.91 -5.74
CA ASN A 512 -18.00 -0.90 -4.27
C ASN A 512 -16.86 -0.17 -3.55
N SER A 513 -16.01 0.58 -4.26
CA SER A 513 -14.95 1.33 -3.59
C SER A 513 -15.54 2.36 -2.62
N VAL A 514 -14.87 2.54 -1.49
CA VAL A 514 -15.16 3.58 -0.50
C VAL A 514 -14.08 4.65 -0.46
N GLY A 515 -13.14 4.63 -1.40
CA GLY A 515 -12.11 5.64 -1.51
C GLY A 515 -10.82 5.34 -0.76
N GLY A 516 -10.44 4.08 -0.57
CA GLY A 516 -9.12 3.68 -0.07
C GLY A 516 -8.38 2.78 -1.07
N VAL A 517 -7.11 3.07 -1.35
CA VAL A 517 -6.26 2.24 -2.21
C VAL A 517 -4.78 2.34 -1.85
N ASP A 518 -4.08 1.21 -1.82
CA ASP A 518 -2.62 1.20 -1.82
C ASP A 518 -2.05 -0.07 -2.46
N ILE A 519 -0.76 -0.05 -2.80
CA ILE A 519 -0.09 -1.11 -3.55
C ILE A 519 0.95 -1.80 -2.66
N GLU A 520 0.76 -3.10 -2.48
CA GLU A 520 1.78 -3.94 -1.87
C GLU A 520 2.86 -4.26 -2.90
N GLY A 521 4.11 -3.90 -2.61
CA GLY A 521 5.25 -4.17 -3.47
C GLY A 521 5.56 -5.67 -3.66
N LEU A 522 6.62 -5.95 -4.43
CA LEU A 522 7.13 -7.30 -4.60
C LEU A 522 7.49 -7.95 -3.24
N PRO A 523 7.32 -9.28 -3.09
CA PRO A 523 7.01 -10.26 -4.13
C PRO A 523 5.52 -10.45 -4.44
N ASN A 524 4.62 -9.92 -3.61
CA ASN A 524 3.19 -10.21 -3.71
C ASN A 524 2.51 -9.37 -4.81
N ASP A 525 2.97 -8.14 -5.04
CA ASP A 525 2.52 -7.24 -6.12
C ASP A 525 0.99 -7.17 -6.21
N ARG A 526 0.36 -6.78 -5.10
CA ARG A 526 -1.11 -6.73 -4.96
C ARG A 526 -1.62 -5.32 -4.86
N VAL A 527 -2.79 -5.11 -5.46
CA VAL A 527 -3.53 -3.87 -5.37
C VAL A 527 -4.57 -4.03 -4.27
N TRP A 528 -4.42 -3.30 -3.18
CA TRP A 528 -5.36 -3.34 -2.07
C TRP A 528 -6.35 -2.18 -2.15
N SER A 529 -7.59 -2.44 -1.78
CA SER A 529 -8.63 -1.42 -1.68
C SER A 529 -9.64 -1.82 -0.63
N ILE A 530 -10.55 -0.91 -0.28
CA ILE A 530 -11.68 -1.18 0.61
C ILE A 530 -12.99 -1.19 -0.16
N GLY A 531 -13.85 -2.16 0.18
CA GLY A 531 -15.18 -2.32 -0.38
C GLY A 531 -16.34 -2.31 0.62
N ASP A 532 -17.41 -1.61 0.26
CA ASP A 532 -18.69 -1.53 0.98
C ASP A 532 -19.66 -2.68 0.64
N GLY A 533 -19.15 -3.91 0.74
CA GLY A 533 -19.89 -5.13 0.39
C GLY A 533 -19.10 -6.03 -0.53
N LEU A 534 -17.98 -6.54 -0.02
CA LEU A 534 -17.20 -7.56 -0.70
C LEU A 534 -18.01 -8.83 -0.88
N ASN A 535 -18.77 -9.24 0.13
CA ASN A 535 -19.82 -10.25 -0.01
C ASN A 535 -21.09 -9.85 0.75
N ILE A 536 -22.23 -9.93 0.08
CA ILE A 536 -23.54 -9.63 0.65
C ILE A 536 -24.33 -10.93 0.81
N GLY A 537 -24.63 -11.29 2.07
CA GLY A 537 -25.22 -12.59 2.43
C GLY A 537 -24.19 -13.50 3.09
N TYR A 538 -24.63 -14.37 4.00
CA TYR A 538 -23.72 -15.07 4.91
C TYR A 538 -22.59 -15.85 4.20
N PRO A 539 -21.31 -15.65 4.58
CA PRO A 539 -20.84 -14.64 5.53
C PRO A 539 -20.85 -13.22 4.92
N ASN A 540 -21.41 -12.22 5.62
CA ASN A 540 -21.23 -10.84 5.17
C ASN A 540 -19.74 -10.48 5.28
N ILE A 541 -19.16 -9.89 4.23
CA ILE A 541 -17.75 -9.49 4.21
C ILE A 541 -17.67 -8.05 3.71
N TYR A 542 -17.14 -7.17 4.54
CA TYR A 542 -16.99 -5.74 4.27
C TYR A 542 -15.63 -5.28 4.82
N GLY A 543 -14.80 -4.61 4.00
CA GLY A 543 -13.43 -4.30 4.39
C GLY A 543 -12.46 -4.38 3.22
N LEU A 544 -11.28 -4.99 3.44
CA LEU A 544 -10.18 -5.03 2.49
C LEU A 544 -10.36 -6.11 1.41
N ILE A 545 -10.00 -5.75 0.19
CA ILE A 545 -9.82 -6.66 -0.94
C ILE A 545 -8.42 -6.48 -1.53
N GLY A 546 -7.70 -7.59 -1.72
CA GLY A 546 -6.34 -7.62 -2.29
C GLY A 546 -6.33 -8.30 -3.66
N PHE A 547 -6.35 -7.50 -4.73
CA PHE A 547 -6.36 -7.97 -6.11
C PHE A 547 -4.95 -8.36 -6.58
N PRO A 548 -4.83 -9.31 -7.52
CA PRO A 548 -3.62 -9.44 -8.34
C PRO A 548 -3.31 -8.14 -9.09
N ALA A 549 -2.03 -7.81 -9.33
CA ALA A 549 -1.64 -6.63 -10.13
C ALA A 549 -2.30 -6.54 -11.51
N ALA A 550 -2.59 -7.70 -12.13
CA ALA A 550 -3.26 -7.80 -13.42
C ALA A 550 -4.76 -7.47 -13.41
N GLY A 551 -5.32 -7.11 -12.25
CA GLY A 551 -6.75 -6.93 -12.07
C GLY A 551 -7.48 -8.22 -11.68
N GLY A 552 -8.77 -8.08 -11.38
CA GLY A 552 -9.57 -9.19 -10.89
C GLY A 552 -10.93 -8.80 -10.35
N ASP A 553 -11.57 -9.77 -9.73
CA ASP A 553 -12.83 -9.64 -9.02
C ASP A 553 -12.70 -10.26 -7.62
N ARG A 554 -13.80 -10.33 -6.90
CA ARG A 554 -13.82 -10.92 -5.57
C ARG A 554 -13.35 -12.39 -5.56
N ASP A 555 -13.65 -13.15 -6.60
CA ASP A 555 -13.44 -14.60 -6.59
C ASP A 555 -11.96 -14.96 -6.83
N ASN A 556 -11.15 -14.06 -7.40
CA ASN A 556 -9.70 -14.25 -7.54
C ASN A 556 -8.85 -13.34 -6.62
N SER A 557 -9.48 -12.70 -5.64
CA SER A 557 -8.83 -11.76 -4.71
C SER A 557 -8.87 -12.26 -3.27
N ILE A 558 -7.99 -11.69 -2.45
CA ILE A 558 -8.03 -11.90 -1.00
C ILE A 558 -9.13 -11.01 -0.42
N LEU A 559 -9.96 -11.54 0.47
CA LEU A 559 -11.00 -10.78 1.16
C LEU A 559 -10.71 -10.75 2.65
N ILE A 560 -10.83 -9.60 3.30
CA ILE A 560 -10.69 -9.46 4.74
C ILE A 560 -11.85 -8.60 5.23
N ASP A 561 -12.74 -9.21 6.00
CA ASP A 561 -13.79 -8.51 6.71
C ASP A 561 -13.18 -7.67 7.85
N PHE A 562 -13.52 -6.39 7.99
CA PHE A 562 -12.78 -5.47 8.86
C PHE A 562 -12.91 -5.77 10.37
N ASP A 563 -14.08 -6.17 10.81
CA ASP A 563 -14.40 -6.35 12.24
C ASP A 563 -14.66 -7.81 12.64
N ASN A 564 -14.63 -8.75 11.68
CA ASN A 564 -14.94 -10.17 11.85
C ASN A 564 -16.40 -10.41 12.29
N ASP A 565 -17.33 -9.48 12.03
CA ASP A 565 -18.76 -9.69 12.22
C ASP A 565 -19.47 -10.05 10.91
N PHE A 566 -19.52 -11.35 10.64
CA PHE A 566 -20.17 -11.87 9.43
C PHE A 566 -21.71 -11.81 9.44
N ASN A 567 -22.34 -11.39 10.55
CA ASN A 567 -23.80 -11.33 10.67
C ASN A 567 -24.35 -9.94 10.35
N SER A 568 -23.54 -8.91 10.52
CA SER A 568 -23.94 -7.52 10.34
C SER A 568 -23.57 -7.02 8.96
N GLN A 569 -24.33 -6.03 8.48
CA GLN A 569 -23.94 -5.24 7.32
C GLN A 569 -23.52 -3.87 7.83
N LEU A 570 -22.25 -3.55 7.67
CA LEU A 570 -21.71 -2.25 8.03
C LEU A 570 -21.51 -1.45 6.75
N LYS A 571 -22.51 -0.64 6.39
CA LYS A 571 -22.48 0.13 5.15
C LYS A 571 -22.02 1.54 5.40
N THR A 572 -21.30 2.11 4.43
CA THR A 572 -20.85 3.50 4.41
C THR A 572 -19.86 3.86 5.52
N GLN A 573 -19.29 2.85 6.18
CA GLN A 573 -18.51 3.01 7.40
C GLN A 573 -17.00 2.92 7.21
N TYR A 574 -16.49 2.62 6.01
CA TYR A 574 -15.06 2.39 5.83
C TYR A 574 -14.35 3.56 5.16
N GLY A 575 -13.10 3.79 5.53
CA GLY A 575 -12.29 4.93 5.10
C GLY A 575 -11.23 4.56 4.07
N SER A 576 -10.00 5.01 4.33
CA SER A 576 -8.82 4.78 3.49
C SER A 576 -7.90 3.71 4.10
N ILE A 577 -6.86 3.34 3.33
CA ILE A 577 -5.80 2.40 3.71
C ILE A 577 -4.45 2.94 3.32
N ASP A 578 -3.43 2.52 4.05
CA ASP A 578 -2.04 2.68 3.67
C ASP A 578 -1.27 1.43 4.08
N ILE A 579 -0.29 1.03 3.27
CA ILE A 579 0.43 -0.24 3.38
C ILE A 579 1.91 0.04 3.53
N THR A 580 2.52 -0.59 4.53
CA THR A 580 3.96 -0.52 4.75
C THR A 580 4.71 -1.03 3.53
N CYS A 581 5.85 -0.44 3.25
CA CYS A 581 6.75 -1.01 2.27
C CYS A 581 7.26 -2.37 2.72
N ILE A 582 7.17 -3.32 1.82
CA ILE A 582 7.99 -4.52 1.88
C ILE A 582 9.32 -4.14 1.26
N GLU A 583 10.26 -3.65 2.07
CA GLU A 583 11.66 -3.80 1.67
C GLU A 583 11.93 -5.31 1.63
N GLN A 584 12.07 -5.87 0.42
CA GLN A 584 12.63 -7.21 0.28
C GLN A 584 14.07 -7.17 0.80
N LYS A 585 14.22 -7.44 2.10
CA LYS A 585 15.53 -7.70 2.68
C LYS A 585 16.14 -8.85 1.91
N ALA A 586 17.34 -8.65 1.37
CA ALA A 586 18.03 -9.64 0.56
C ALA A 586 18.34 -10.95 1.34
N CYS A 587 18.18 -10.94 2.67
CA CYS A 587 18.04 -12.12 3.49
C CYS A 587 17.16 -11.83 4.72
N GLU A 588 16.68 -12.89 5.35
CA GLU A 588 15.89 -12.82 6.58
C GLU A 588 16.48 -13.77 7.63
N PHE A 589 16.46 -13.35 8.89
CA PHE A 589 16.89 -14.14 10.04
C PHE A 589 15.74 -14.22 11.05
N LYS A 590 15.20 -15.43 11.24
CA LYS A 590 14.11 -15.70 12.18
C LYS A 590 14.63 -16.56 13.31
N THR A 591 14.71 -15.99 14.51
CA THR A 591 15.03 -16.75 15.73
C THR A 591 13.90 -17.72 16.03
N GLU A 592 14.20 -19.02 16.04
CA GLU A 592 13.25 -20.07 16.43
C GLU A 592 13.32 -20.36 17.93
N ASP A 593 14.54 -20.42 18.48
CA ASP A 593 14.79 -20.67 19.90
C ASP A 593 16.17 -20.15 20.34
N ILE A 594 16.32 -19.87 21.63
CA ILE A 594 17.62 -19.64 22.27
C ILE A 594 17.66 -20.46 23.55
N SER A 595 18.43 -21.54 23.55
CA SER A 595 18.54 -22.44 24.71
C SER A 595 19.76 -22.11 25.58
N CYS A 596 19.62 -22.20 26.90
CA CYS A 596 20.72 -21.98 27.85
C CYS A 596 21.75 -23.12 27.78
N LYS A 597 23.04 -22.80 27.63
CA LYS A 597 24.14 -23.79 27.59
C LYS A 597 25.22 -23.41 28.62
N PRO A 598 25.18 -23.99 29.84
CA PRO A 598 26.19 -23.70 30.85
C PRO A 598 27.55 -24.27 30.43
N ASN A 599 28.61 -23.49 30.66
CA ASN A 599 29.98 -23.90 30.37
C ASN A 599 30.61 -24.56 31.60
N SER A 600 31.65 -25.38 31.37
CA SER A 600 32.38 -26.09 32.44
C SER A 600 33.10 -25.17 33.45
N ASP A 601 33.29 -23.89 33.11
CA ASP A 601 33.92 -22.87 33.95
C ASP A 601 32.90 -22.04 34.77
N ALA A 602 31.64 -22.48 34.80
CA ALA A 602 30.51 -21.80 35.45
C ALA A 602 30.10 -20.46 34.80
N THR A 603 30.53 -20.19 33.57
CA THR A 603 29.94 -19.14 32.72
C THR A 603 28.70 -19.67 31.97
N MET A 604 27.89 -18.77 31.42
CA MET A 604 26.70 -19.13 30.64
C MET A 604 26.94 -18.82 29.16
N GLY A 605 26.79 -19.82 28.30
CA GLY A 605 26.61 -19.67 26.87
C GLY A 605 25.16 -19.94 26.46
N PHE A 606 24.89 -19.80 25.16
CA PHE A 606 23.58 -20.03 24.59
C PHE A 606 23.70 -20.78 23.26
N LEU A 607 22.62 -21.43 22.84
CA LEU A 607 22.49 -21.99 21.50
C LEU A 607 21.36 -21.27 20.78
N TRP A 608 21.72 -20.48 19.77
CA TRP A 608 20.77 -19.76 18.94
C TRP A 608 20.33 -20.64 17.77
N THR A 609 19.06 -21.04 17.76
CA THR A 609 18.43 -21.73 16.64
C THR A 609 17.78 -20.68 15.76
N VAL A 610 18.28 -20.55 14.53
CA VAL A 610 17.84 -19.51 13.59
C VAL A 610 17.52 -20.10 12.23
N GLN A 611 16.34 -19.77 11.72
CA GLN A 611 15.98 -19.98 10.32
C GLN A 611 16.44 -18.79 9.50
N ILE A 612 17.21 -19.06 8.44
CA ILE A 612 17.75 -18.05 7.53
C ILE A 612 17.12 -18.26 6.17
N THR A 613 16.58 -17.20 5.58
CA THR A 613 16.04 -17.20 4.21
C THR A 613 16.91 -16.33 3.32
N ASN A 614 17.33 -16.84 2.16
CA ASN A 614 18.06 -16.07 1.16
C ASN A 614 17.07 -15.51 0.13
N ASN A 615 16.73 -14.22 0.23
CA ASN A 615 15.86 -13.56 -0.76
C ASN A 615 16.65 -12.86 -1.88
N SER A 616 17.99 -12.96 -1.85
CA SER A 616 18.85 -12.40 -2.88
C SER A 616 18.85 -13.28 -4.14
N SER A 617 19.27 -12.71 -5.26
CA SER A 617 19.47 -13.45 -6.51
C SER A 617 20.74 -14.31 -6.53
N ILE A 618 21.56 -14.24 -5.49
CA ILE A 618 22.87 -14.90 -5.40
C ILE A 618 22.76 -16.09 -4.43
N PRO A 619 23.11 -17.32 -4.83
CA PRO A 619 23.19 -18.44 -3.89
C PRO A 619 24.21 -18.16 -2.78
N ALA A 620 23.76 -18.27 -1.53
CA ALA A 620 24.60 -18.02 -0.36
C ALA A 620 25.19 -19.32 0.17
N ASN A 621 26.47 -19.31 0.53
CA ASN A 621 27.11 -20.48 1.13
C ASN A 621 27.97 -20.13 2.36
N LEU A 622 27.94 -18.87 2.79
CA LEU A 622 28.65 -18.37 3.95
C LEU A 622 27.71 -17.50 4.79
N LEU A 623 27.74 -17.72 6.10
CA LEU A 623 27.21 -16.80 7.10
C LEU A 623 28.39 -16.28 7.92
N ILE A 624 28.53 -14.96 8.00
CA ILE A 624 29.61 -14.29 8.73
C ILE A 624 29.00 -13.53 9.91
N LEU A 625 29.51 -13.82 11.11
CA LEU A 625 29.07 -13.25 12.38
C LEU A 625 30.28 -12.61 13.07
N PRO A 626 30.61 -11.34 12.77
CA PRO A 626 31.86 -10.71 13.19
C PRO A 626 32.00 -10.51 14.71
N ASP A 627 30.93 -10.62 15.49
CA ASP A 627 31.01 -10.46 16.93
C ASP A 627 31.86 -11.56 17.58
N SER A 628 32.67 -11.16 18.56
CA SER A 628 33.53 -12.08 19.32
C SER A 628 32.77 -13.21 20.02
N ALA A 629 31.48 -13.04 20.30
CA ALA A 629 30.63 -14.06 20.92
C ALA A 629 30.51 -15.34 20.08
N PHE A 630 30.76 -15.28 18.77
CA PHE A 630 30.69 -16.43 17.86
C PHE A 630 32.05 -17.10 17.61
N SER A 631 33.14 -16.61 18.22
CA SER A 631 34.48 -17.16 18.05
C SER A 631 34.60 -18.60 18.62
N PRO A 632 35.31 -19.53 17.93
CA PRO A 632 36.08 -19.36 16.69
C PRO A 632 35.25 -19.51 15.40
N ASN A 633 33.96 -19.79 15.51
CA ASN A 633 33.06 -20.09 14.40
C ASN A 633 32.33 -18.84 13.87
N ASN A 634 33.06 -17.73 13.74
CA ASN A 634 32.51 -16.47 13.21
C ASN A 634 32.24 -16.51 11.69
N VAL A 635 32.61 -17.61 11.02
CA VAL A 635 32.26 -17.89 9.62
C VAL A 635 31.73 -19.31 9.53
N ILE A 636 30.47 -19.44 9.13
CA ILE A 636 29.74 -20.70 9.04
C ILE A 636 29.48 -21.00 7.56
N THR A 637 29.87 -22.19 7.11
CA THR A 637 29.62 -22.65 5.73
C THR A 637 28.26 -23.33 5.62
N ILE A 638 27.47 -22.95 4.61
CA ILE A 638 26.16 -23.54 4.32
C ILE A 638 26.31 -24.48 3.13
N SER A 639 26.05 -25.78 3.35
CA SER A 639 26.17 -26.83 2.33
C SER A 639 24.96 -27.78 2.38
N PRO A 640 24.15 -27.87 1.31
CA PRO A 640 24.31 -27.18 0.02
C PRO A 640 24.11 -25.66 0.13
N ALA A 641 24.63 -24.91 -0.85
CA ALA A 641 24.43 -23.47 -0.91
C ALA A 641 22.93 -23.13 -0.92
N LEU A 642 22.55 -22.15 -0.12
CA LEU A 642 21.19 -21.65 0.01
C LEU A 642 20.80 -20.88 -1.26
N ALA A 643 19.97 -21.50 -2.09
CA ALA A 643 19.47 -20.91 -3.33
C ALA A 643 18.57 -19.67 -3.05
N PRO A 644 18.33 -18.81 -4.06
CA PRO A 644 17.31 -17.76 -3.97
C PRO A 644 15.95 -18.30 -3.53
N ASN A 645 15.31 -17.61 -2.59
CA ASN A 645 14.07 -17.93 -1.89
C ASN A 645 14.08 -19.25 -1.10
N ALA A 646 15.25 -19.84 -0.85
CA ALA A 646 15.37 -21.02 0.00
C ALA A 646 15.70 -20.63 1.45
N SER A 647 15.25 -21.47 2.39
CA SER A 647 15.52 -21.32 3.82
C SER A 647 16.31 -22.50 4.38
N THR A 648 17.07 -22.26 5.45
CA THR A 648 17.79 -23.29 6.22
C THR A 648 17.82 -22.92 7.69
N THR A 649 17.80 -23.91 8.58
CA THR A 649 17.92 -23.70 10.02
C THR A 649 19.34 -24.03 10.47
N LEU A 650 19.97 -23.11 11.21
CA LEU A 650 21.29 -23.28 11.80
C LEU A 650 21.22 -23.23 13.33
N TYR A 651 22.14 -23.95 13.97
CA TYR A 651 22.30 -24.00 15.41
C TYR A 651 23.65 -23.36 15.77
N ILE A 652 23.60 -22.12 16.25
CA ILE A 652 24.77 -21.26 16.36
C ILE A 652 25.08 -21.01 17.84
N PRO A 653 26.22 -21.47 18.36
CA PRO A 653 26.61 -21.18 19.74
C PRO A 653 26.94 -19.69 19.94
N ILE A 654 26.41 -19.13 21.02
CA ILE A 654 26.77 -17.80 21.53
C ILE A 654 27.58 -18.03 22.82
N SER A 655 28.87 -17.73 22.79
CA SER A 655 29.79 -18.09 23.88
C SER A 655 29.75 -17.16 25.09
N ILE A 656 29.24 -15.93 24.94
CA ILE A 656 29.15 -14.91 25.98
C ILE A 656 27.82 -14.18 25.89
N GLY A 657 27.27 -13.79 27.04
CA GLY A 657 26.04 -13.00 27.12
C GLY A 657 25.57 -12.88 28.56
N VAL A 658 24.72 -11.90 28.84
CA VAL A 658 24.09 -11.75 30.16
C VAL A 658 22.68 -12.34 30.06
N PRO A 659 22.33 -13.35 30.87
CA PRO A 659 20.96 -13.86 30.91
C PRO A 659 19.95 -12.75 31.20
N GLY A 660 18.83 -12.72 30.47
CA GLY A 660 17.79 -11.70 30.63
C GLY A 660 18.08 -10.36 29.97
N SER A 661 19.09 -10.30 29.09
CA SER A 661 19.46 -9.08 28.38
C SER A 661 19.30 -9.24 26.87
N GLN A 662 19.10 -8.10 26.21
CA GLN A 662 19.15 -8.01 24.75
C GLN A 662 20.61 -8.03 24.27
N PHE A 663 20.89 -8.84 23.26
CA PHE A 663 22.20 -8.95 22.60
C PHE A 663 22.05 -8.67 21.10
N CYS A 664 22.70 -7.60 20.62
CA CYS A 664 22.68 -7.19 19.22
C CYS A 664 24.02 -7.43 18.53
N PHE A 665 24.01 -7.95 17.31
CA PHE A 665 25.19 -8.24 16.51
C PHE A 665 24.88 -8.12 15.01
N SER A 666 25.91 -7.92 14.19
CA SER A 666 25.76 -7.93 12.74
C SER A 666 25.85 -9.35 12.19
N ALA A 667 25.09 -9.66 11.15
CA ALA A 667 25.16 -10.92 10.41
C ALA A 667 25.19 -10.66 8.89
N THR A 668 26.13 -11.28 8.19
CA THR A 668 26.28 -11.15 6.73
C THR A 668 26.09 -12.51 6.09
N LEU A 669 25.10 -12.64 5.22
CA LEU A 669 24.93 -13.78 4.33
C LEU A 669 25.68 -13.48 3.02
N ALA A 670 26.53 -14.41 2.55
CA ALA A 670 27.40 -14.16 1.40
C ALA A 670 27.60 -15.41 0.51
N GLY A 671 27.96 -15.13 -0.75
CA GLY A 671 28.42 -16.15 -1.70
C GLY A 671 29.92 -16.45 -1.60
N SER A 672 30.36 -17.52 -2.26
CA SER A 672 31.75 -18.02 -2.20
C SER A 672 32.78 -17.09 -2.85
N THR A 673 32.32 -16.12 -3.65
CA THR A 673 33.14 -15.08 -4.28
C THR A 673 33.42 -13.89 -3.35
N GLY A 674 32.79 -13.84 -2.17
CA GLY A 674 32.92 -12.74 -1.21
C GLY A 674 31.91 -11.61 -1.43
N ASP A 675 31.00 -11.74 -2.39
CA ASP A 675 29.88 -10.81 -2.57
C ASP A 675 28.84 -11.04 -1.47
N ALA A 676 28.59 -10.02 -0.66
CA ALA A 676 27.56 -10.06 0.36
C ALA A 676 26.18 -10.09 -0.32
N CYS A 677 25.37 -11.11 -0.01
CA CYS A 677 23.95 -11.15 -0.37
C CYS A 677 23.21 -10.04 0.40
N CYS A 678 23.51 -9.92 1.70
CA CYS A 678 22.93 -8.94 2.61
C CYS A 678 23.84 -8.74 3.83
N THR A 679 23.59 -7.70 4.62
CA THR A 679 24.10 -7.59 5.99
C THR A 679 23.02 -6.95 6.85
N GLU A 680 22.65 -7.63 7.93
CA GLU A 680 21.60 -7.20 8.85
C GLU A 680 22.18 -7.00 10.26
N GLU A 681 21.57 -6.11 11.03
CA GLU A 681 21.77 -6.03 12.48
C GLU A 681 20.65 -6.84 13.16
N ILE A 682 21.04 -7.83 13.97
CA ILE A 682 20.14 -8.76 14.63
C ILE A 682 20.22 -8.51 16.13
N CYS A 683 19.09 -8.26 16.77
CA CYS A 683 18.95 -8.18 18.21
C CYS A 683 18.14 -9.38 18.71
N VAL A 684 18.69 -10.12 19.68
CA VAL A 684 18.00 -11.26 20.31
C VAL A 684 17.91 -11.07 21.83
N GLU A 685 16.79 -11.47 22.41
CA GLU A 685 16.64 -11.52 23.88
C GLU A 685 17.23 -12.83 24.41
N LEU A 686 18.22 -12.72 25.28
CA LEU A 686 18.83 -13.87 25.92
C LEU A 686 17.95 -14.34 27.10
N PRO A 687 17.64 -15.64 27.22
CA PRO A 687 16.83 -16.16 28.31
C PRO A 687 17.51 -15.95 29.68
N ASP A 688 16.70 -15.84 30.75
CA ASP A 688 17.19 -15.59 32.11
C ASP A 688 18.05 -16.73 32.71
N CYS A 689 17.94 -17.96 32.19
CA CYS A 689 18.76 -19.13 32.58
C CYS A 689 18.87 -19.43 34.10
N THR A 690 17.81 -19.20 34.88
CA THR A 690 17.92 -19.18 36.35
C THR A 690 17.48 -20.43 37.13
N CYS A 691 16.78 -21.36 36.47
CA CYS A 691 16.17 -22.51 37.14
C CYS A 691 16.61 -23.83 36.52
N MET A 692 16.12 -24.12 35.32
CA MET A 692 16.46 -25.33 34.58
C MET A 692 16.24 -25.09 33.09
N GLU A 693 17.04 -25.76 32.26
CA GLU A 693 16.79 -25.88 30.82
C GLU A 693 16.10 -27.20 30.53
N THR A 694 15.13 -27.22 29.62
CA THR A 694 14.37 -28.42 29.29
C THR A 694 14.25 -28.57 27.79
N ASP A 695 14.92 -29.59 27.23
CA ASP A 695 14.66 -30.01 25.86
C ASP A 695 13.56 -31.08 25.88
N VAL A 696 12.47 -30.87 25.13
CA VAL A 696 11.31 -31.76 25.12
C VAL A 696 11.35 -32.65 23.87
N SER A 697 11.22 -33.95 24.04
CA SER A 697 10.93 -34.89 22.95
C SER A 697 9.56 -35.52 23.15
N MET A 698 8.69 -35.48 22.14
CA MET A 698 7.34 -36.04 22.20
C MET A 698 7.20 -37.25 21.28
N HIS A 699 6.34 -38.20 21.68
CA HIS A 699 6.01 -39.40 20.92
C HIS A 699 4.52 -39.74 21.13
N ASP A 700 3.79 -40.06 20.06
CA ASP A 700 2.36 -40.37 20.14
C ASP A 700 2.08 -41.71 20.81
N VAL A 701 1.01 -41.79 21.61
CA VAL A 701 0.60 -43.06 22.22
C VAL A 701 -0.85 -43.40 21.90
N ALA A 702 -1.20 -44.67 22.06
CA ALA A 702 -2.54 -45.16 21.75
C ALA A 702 -3.63 -44.40 22.53
N GLY A 703 -4.51 -43.72 21.79
CA GLY A 703 -5.57 -42.85 22.31
C GLY A 703 -5.80 -41.66 21.38
N ILE A 704 -6.96 -41.01 21.46
CA ILE A 704 -7.19 -39.76 20.72
C ILE A 704 -6.53 -38.64 21.51
N ASN A 705 -5.60 -37.90 20.88
CA ASN A 705 -4.89 -36.75 21.47
C ASN A 705 -4.05 -37.09 22.73
N ASN A 706 -3.64 -38.34 22.86
CA ASN A 706 -2.72 -38.79 23.92
C ASN A 706 -1.31 -38.90 23.37
N PHE A 707 -0.34 -38.43 24.13
CA PHE A 707 1.08 -38.49 23.75
C PHE A 707 1.95 -38.64 24.99
N GLU A 708 3.16 -39.15 24.81
CA GLU A 708 4.21 -39.17 25.81
C GLU A 708 5.24 -38.09 25.48
N PHE A 709 5.87 -37.55 26.52
CA PHE A 709 7.04 -36.72 26.35
C PHE A 709 8.13 -37.09 27.36
N THR A 710 9.36 -36.78 26.97
CA THR A 710 10.56 -36.91 27.79
C THR A 710 11.26 -35.57 27.84
N LEU A 711 11.80 -35.21 29.00
CA LEU A 711 12.59 -34.00 29.20
C LEU A 711 14.06 -34.36 29.32
N ASN A 712 14.93 -33.73 28.53
CA ASN A 712 16.34 -33.60 28.89
C ASN A 712 16.49 -32.34 29.73
N LEU A 713 16.52 -32.53 31.06
CA LEU A 713 16.49 -31.45 32.03
C LEU A 713 17.91 -31.13 32.49
N THR A 714 18.35 -29.88 32.28
CA THR A 714 19.64 -29.36 32.76
C THR A 714 19.43 -28.47 33.98
N ASN A 715 20.14 -28.72 35.07
CA ASN A 715 20.00 -27.96 36.31
C ASN A 715 20.79 -26.63 36.24
N LEU A 716 20.09 -25.49 36.32
CA LEU A 716 20.68 -24.14 36.23
C LEU A 716 20.53 -23.33 37.53
N THR A 717 20.22 -23.98 38.66
CA THR A 717 19.86 -23.34 39.95
C THR A 717 20.96 -22.50 40.62
N ALA A 718 22.13 -22.36 39.99
CA ALA A 718 23.25 -21.57 40.52
C ALA A 718 23.05 -20.05 40.46
N LEU A 719 22.08 -19.52 39.69
CA LEU A 719 21.96 -18.08 39.43
C LEU A 719 20.48 -17.67 39.26
N PRO A 720 19.95 -16.60 39.88
CA PRO A 720 20.27 -16.08 41.20
C PRO A 720 19.55 -16.94 42.25
N GLY A 721 20.26 -17.84 42.90
CA GLY A 721 19.67 -18.71 43.92
C GLY A 721 20.71 -19.58 44.62
N PRO A 722 20.34 -20.25 45.73
CA PRO A 722 21.19 -21.25 46.33
C PRO A 722 21.28 -22.45 45.38
N ALA A 723 22.47 -22.68 44.82
CA ALA A 723 22.77 -23.87 44.03
C ALA A 723 22.37 -25.15 44.80
N PHE A 724 21.59 -26.02 44.18
CA PHE A 724 21.23 -27.32 44.75
C PHE A 724 21.23 -28.43 43.70
N ALA A 725 21.49 -29.66 44.14
CA ALA A 725 21.34 -30.83 43.28
C ALA A 725 19.87 -31.22 43.18
N GLY A 726 19.38 -31.44 41.97
CA GLY A 726 18.02 -31.88 41.72
C GLY A 726 17.88 -33.38 41.97
N GLU A 727 16.82 -33.79 42.65
CA GLU A 727 16.55 -35.20 43.00
C GLU A 727 15.09 -35.59 42.74
N TRP A 728 14.19 -34.60 42.69
CA TRP A 728 12.79 -34.81 42.32
C TRP A 728 12.34 -33.82 41.26
N VAL A 729 11.50 -34.29 40.33
CA VAL A 729 10.80 -33.47 39.34
C VAL A 729 9.29 -33.58 39.55
N SER A 730 8.64 -32.47 39.87
CA SER A 730 7.18 -32.37 39.93
C SER A 730 6.61 -31.86 38.61
N LEU A 731 5.49 -32.42 38.17
CA LEU A 731 4.83 -32.09 36.90
C LEU A 731 3.34 -31.82 37.18
N ALA A 732 2.84 -30.69 36.68
CA ALA A 732 1.43 -30.36 36.75
C ALA A 732 0.97 -29.65 35.47
N VAL A 733 -0.22 -29.97 34.98
CA VAL A 733 -0.86 -29.18 33.92
C VAL A 733 -1.35 -27.86 34.54
N ALA A 734 -1.07 -26.74 33.90
CA ALA A 734 -1.52 -25.43 34.38
C ALA A 734 -3.06 -25.36 34.44
N PRO A 735 -3.64 -24.54 35.34
CA PRO A 735 -5.09 -24.39 35.42
C PRO A 735 -5.69 -23.91 34.08
N GLY A 736 -6.83 -24.48 33.67
CA GLY A 736 -7.56 -24.07 32.47
C GLY A 736 -7.36 -24.94 31.23
N TYR A 737 -6.40 -25.87 31.25
CA TYR A 737 -6.20 -26.84 30.16
C TYR A 737 -6.93 -28.16 30.45
N ALA A 738 -7.70 -28.65 29.47
CA ALA A 738 -8.40 -29.93 29.56
C ALA A 738 -7.46 -31.12 29.30
N ALA A 739 -6.42 -31.26 30.12
CA ALA A 739 -5.43 -32.33 30.02
C ALA A 739 -5.00 -32.85 31.40
N THR A 740 -4.52 -34.09 31.45
CA THR A 740 -3.95 -34.71 32.66
C THR A 740 -2.56 -35.26 32.36
N ILE A 741 -1.69 -35.31 33.37
CA ILE A 741 -0.30 -35.73 33.24
C ILE A 741 0.03 -36.83 34.26
N ASN A 742 0.79 -37.85 33.84
CA ASN A 742 1.19 -38.95 34.71
C ASN A 742 2.56 -39.51 34.26
N PRO A 743 3.53 -39.71 35.17
CA PRO A 743 3.50 -39.39 36.60
C PRO A 743 3.57 -37.88 36.88
N THR A 744 3.00 -37.43 38.00
CA THR A 744 3.10 -36.03 38.48
C THR A 744 4.34 -35.76 39.33
N LEU A 745 5.08 -36.81 39.71
CA LEU A 745 6.31 -36.73 40.46
C LEU A 745 7.26 -37.84 39.99
N VAL A 746 8.47 -37.45 39.59
CA VAL A 746 9.51 -38.35 39.09
C VAL A 746 10.73 -38.23 39.99
N ASN A 747 11.25 -39.38 40.46
CA ASN A 747 12.54 -39.45 41.13
C ASN A 747 13.64 -39.51 40.06
N ILE A 748 14.64 -38.64 40.16
CA ILE A 748 15.76 -38.59 39.23
C ILE A 748 17.06 -38.88 39.97
N PRO A 749 18.09 -39.45 39.30
CA PRO A 749 19.43 -39.50 39.88
C PRO A 749 19.86 -38.10 40.32
N THR A 750 20.60 -37.99 41.43
CA THR A 750 21.12 -36.72 41.92
C THR A 750 21.76 -35.97 40.75
N LEU A 751 21.16 -34.83 40.41
CA LEU A 751 21.47 -34.03 39.24
C LEU A 751 22.27 -32.81 39.69
N PRO A 752 23.61 -32.84 39.57
CA PRO A 752 24.44 -31.70 39.93
C PRO A 752 24.08 -30.48 39.08
N VAL A 753 24.41 -29.31 39.60
CA VAL A 753 24.30 -28.06 38.82
C VAL A 753 25.15 -28.17 37.55
N PHE A 754 24.59 -27.68 36.44
CA PHE A 754 25.13 -27.71 35.07
C PHE A 754 25.22 -29.10 34.43
N ASN A 755 24.65 -30.12 35.05
CA ASN A 755 24.46 -31.43 34.42
C ASN A 755 23.03 -31.60 33.93
N SER A 756 22.85 -32.57 33.03
CA SER A 756 21.55 -32.93 32.46
C SER A 756 21.13 -34.35 32.85
N ALA A 757 19.82 -34.58 32.97
CA ALA A 757 19.22 -35.89 33.15
C ALA A 757 17.95 -36.02 32.33
N ILE A 758 17.70 -37.24 31.85
CA ILE A 758 16.47 -37.60 31.15
C ILE A 758 15.36 -37.88 32.16
N VAL A 759 14.20 -37.25 31.98
CA VAL A 759 13.01 -37.36 32.83
C VAL A 759 11.84 -37.81 31.97
N GLY A 760 11.42 -39.06 32.15
CA GLY A 760 10.29 -39.64 31.42
C GLY A 760 10.42 -41.15 31.23
N PRO A 761 9.53 -41.76 30.43
CA PRO A 761 8.45 -41.10 29.68
C PRO A 761 7.33 -40.58 30.59
N ILE A 762 6.68 -39.48 30.18
CA ILE A 762 5.56 -38.83 30.88
C ILE A 762 4.36 -38.82 29.94
N THR A 763 3.26 -39.46 30.35
CA THR A 763 2.03 -39.53 29.56
C THR A 763 1.17 -38.28 29.78
N VAL A 764 0.70 -37.69 28.69
CA VAL A 764 -0.30 -36.62 28.66
C VAL A 764 -1.57 -37.16 28.01
N ASN A 765 -2.69 -37.04 28.71
CA ASN A 765 -4.01 -37.31 28.15
C ASN A 765 -4.75 -35.99 27.94
N SER A 766 -4.97 -35.60 26.68
CA SER A 766 -5.59 -34.33 26.33
C SER A 766 -6.98 -34.51 25.73
N ALA A 767 -7.93 -33.67 26.16
CA ALA A 767 -9.24 -33.53 25.50
C ALA A 767 -9.26 -32.38 24.47
N LEU A 768 -8.13 -31.68 24.30
CA LEU A 768 -8.00 -30.58 23.34
C LEU A 768 -7.72 -31.14 21.92
N PRO A 769 -8.20 -30.47 20.86
CA PRO A 769 -7.92 -30.89 19.49
C PRO A 769 -6.44 -30.76 19.13
N ALA A 770 -6.01 -31.55 18.14
CA ALA A 770 -4.71 -31.44 17.47
C ALA A 770 -4.32 -29.98 17.16
N GLY A 771 -3.06 -29.64 17.40
CA GLY A 771 -2.52 -28.29 17.23
C GLY A 771 -2.80 -27.34 18.40
N SER A 772 -3.63 -27.73 19.39
CA SER A 772 -3.81 -26.95 20.62
C SER A 772 -2.56 -27.00 21.49
N THR A 773 -2.29 -25.94 22.24
CA THR A 773 -1.16 -25.89 23.19
C THR A 773 -1.61 -26.18 24.63
N ILE A 774 -0.75 -26.83 25.41
CA ILE A 774 -0.90 -27.11 26.84
C ILE A 774 0.31 -26.55 27.57
N ILE A 775 0.09 -25.86 28.69
CA ILE A 775 1.18 -25.44 29.58
C ILE A 775 1.36 -26.47 30.70
N VAL A 776 2.60 -26.94 30.88
CA VAL A 776 3.00 -27.82 31.96
C VAL A 776 3.97 -27.09 32.88
N ILE A 777 3.68 -27.08 34.17
CA ILE A 777 4.54 -26.58 35.23
C ILE A 777 5.47 -27.72 35.64
N VAL A 778 6.76 -27.53 35.39
CA VAL A 778 7.84 -28.41 35.81
C VAL A 778 8.48 -27.81 37.06
N GLY A 779 8.73 -28.61 38.10
CA GLY A 779 9.43 -28.18 39.30
C GLY A 779 10.61 -29.08 39.60
N LEU A 780 11.80 -28.51 39.77
CA LEU A 780 13.01 -29.21 40.20
C LEU A 780 13.22 -29.00 41.70
N HIS A 781 13.44 -30.08 42.44
CA HIS A 781 13.55 -30.06 43.89
C HIS A 781 14.76 -30.86 44.38
N SER A 782 15.32 -30.45 45.52
CA SER A 782 16.26 -31.26 46.32
C SER A 782 15.55 -32.34 47.15
N GLU A 783 16.30 -33.22 47.85
CA GLU A 783 15.77 -34.31 48.70
C GLU A 783 14.64 -33.88 49.64
N LEU A 784 14.75 -32.66 50.19
CA LEU A 784 13.83 -32.12 51.20
C LEU A 784 12.72 -31.24 50.59
N PHE A 785 12.54 -31.25 49.27
CA PHE A 785 11.64 -30.37 48.51
C PHE A 785 11.95 -28.86 48.64
N HIS A 786 13.03 -28.50 49.31
CA HIS A 786 13.48 -27.12 49.47
C HIS A 786 15.01 -27.05 49.60
N PRO A 787 15.71 -26.23 48.80
CA PRO A 787 15.19 -25.31 47.78
C PRO A 787 14.56 -26.03 46.57
N CYS A 788 13.71 -25.30 45.84
CA CYS A 788 13.03 -25.75 44.63
C CYS A 788 12.94 -24.61 43.61
N CYS A 789 12.83 -24.94 42.33
CA CYS A 789 12.62 -23.99 41.25
C CYS A 789 11.57 -24.51 40.27
N PHE A 790 10.77 -23.62 39.69
CA PHE A 790 9.69 -23.99 38.76
C PHE A 790 9.87 -23.28 37.43
N ARG A 791 9.50 -23.96 36.34
CA ARG A 791 9.46 -23.42 34.98
C ARG A 791 8.23 -23.95 34.27
N GLU A 792 7.61 -23.11 33.45
CA GLU A 792 6.53 -23.51 32.55
C GLU A 792 7.11 -23.94 31.21
N ILE A 793 6.59 -25.03 30.66
CA ILE A 793 6.88 -25.50 29.30
C ILE A 793 5.58 -25.60 28.50
N THR A 794 5.66 -25.31 27.21
CA THR A 794 4.53 -25.41 26.30
C THR A 794 4.63 -26.69 25.47
N LEU A 795 3.57 -27.48 25.45
CA LEU A 795 3.45 -28.69 24.65
C LEU A 795 2.34 -28.50 23.60
N THR A 796 2.55 -28.97 22.37
CA THR A 796 1.53 -28.94 21.32
C THR A 796 0.90 -30.32 21.19
N VAL A 797 -0.42 -30.40 21.23
CA VAL A 797 -1.18 -31.64 21.01
C VAL A 797 -0.91 -32.12 19.58
N PRO A 798 -0.32 -33.31 19.38
CA PRO A 798 0.02 -33.81 18.05
C PRO A 798 -1.20 -33.99 17.16
N ALA A 799 -0.99 -33.95 15.84
CA ALA A 799 -2.04 -34.21 14.87
C ALA A 799 -2.50 -35.67 14.94
N ALA A 800 -3.81 -35.91 15.02
CA ALA A 800 -4.35 -37.26 15.00
C ALA A 800 -4.19 -37.87 13.60
N ASN A 801 -3.04 -38.46 13.30
CA ASN A 801 -2.85 -39.27 12.11
C ASN A 801 -2.20 -40.61 12.48
N ALA A 802 -2.90 -41.67 12.08
CA ALA A 802 -2.53 -43.08 12.00
C ALA A 802 -1.27 -43.53 12.76
N SER A 803 -1.48 -44.30 13.84
CA SER A 803 -0.66 -45.45 14.24
C SER A 803 0.79 -45.42 13.72
N SER A 804 1.73 -44.98 14.54
CA SER A 804 3.15 -45.26 14.33
C SER A 804 3.35 -46.77 14.37
N THR A 805 3.24 -47.42 13.22
CA THR A 805 3.53 -48.85 13.11
C THR A 805 5.02 -49.00 13.39
N PRO A 806 5.43 -49.67 14.49
CA PRO A 806 6.85 -49.76 14.82
C PRO A 806 7.62 -50.39 13.65
N GLY A 807 8.64 -49.70 13.13
CA GLY A 807 9.37 -50.13 11.94
C GLY A 807 9.03 -49.40 10.63
N ASP A 808 8.03 -48.53 10.61
CA ASP A 808 7.70 -47.65 9.47
C ASP A 808 8.59 -46.39 9.52
N ALA A 809 9.79 -46.50 8.95
CA ALA A 809 10.78 -45.42 8.92
C ALA A 809 10.34 -44.24 8.03
N THR A 810 9.45 -44.50 7.08
CA THR A 810 9.06 -43.53 6.05
C THR A 810 7.73 -42.82 6.36
N GLY A 811 7.00 -43.30 7.36
CA GLY A 811 5.72 -42.75 7.80
C GLY A 811 4.61 -42.96 6.77
N ASP A 812 4.75 -43.96 5.89
CA ASP A 812 3.80 -44.23 4.81
C ASP A 812 2.70 -45.25 5.19
N GLY A 813 2.74 -45.76 6.42
CA GLY A 813 1.76 -46.66 7.02
C GLY A 813 2.03 -48.15 6.77
N ALA A 814 3.13 -48.54 6.12
CA ALA A 814 3.44 -49.93 5.80
C ALA A 814 4.92 -50.27 6.02
N VAL A 815 5.23 -51.32 6.80
CA VAL A 815 6.62 -51.75 7.05
C VAL A 815 7.12 -52.66 5.94
N ASN A 816 7.91 -52.11 5.01
CA ASN A 816 8.32 -52.80 3.80
C ASN A 816 9.78 -52.51 3.39
N GLY A 817 10.13 -52.87 2.14
CA GLY A 817 11.48 -52.70 1.60
C GLY A 817 11.98 -51.26 1.56
N LYS A 818 11.09 -50.26 1.58
CA LYS A 818 11.47 -48.83 1.65
C LYS A 818 11.99 -48.45 3.03
N ASP A 819 11.34 -48.92 4.10
CA ASP A 819 11.75 -48.66 5.47
C ASP A 819 13.08 -49.34 5.78
N LEU A 820 13.26 -50.55 5.25
CA LEU A 820 14.56 -51.24 5.30
C LEU A 820 15.65 -50.43 4.62
N GLY A 821 15.34 -49.81 3.47
CA GLY A 821 16.24 -48.90 2.79
C GLY A 821 16.64 -47.71 3.67
N ALA A 822 15.67 -47.10 4.37
CA ALA A 822 15.90 -45.99 5.28
C ALA A 822 16.80 -46.40 6.47
N VAL A 823 16.51 -47.51 7.15
CA VAL A 823 17.33 -48.04 8.26
C VAL A 823 18.77 -48.33 7.80
N LEU A 824 18.95 -48.95 6.64
CA LEU A 824 20.30 -49.23 6.11
C LEU A 824 21.05 -47.96 5.71
N SER A 825 20.35 -46.91 5.24
CA SER A 825 20.97 -45.64 4.87
C SER A 825 21.41 -44.80 6.07
N SER A 826 20.76 -44.98 7.22
CA SER A 826 21.01 -44.23 8.46
C SER A 826 21.80 -45.03 9.50
N TRP A 827 22.45 -46.12 9.09
CA TRP A 827 23.15 -47.02 10.01
C TRP A 827 24.25 -46.29 10.80
N GLY A 828 24.20 -46.39 12.12
CA GLY A 828 25.12 -45.69 13.02
C GLY A 828 24.72 -44.26 13.37
N LEU A 829 23.57 -43.76 12.91
CA LEU A 829 23.07 -42.41 13.15
C LEU A 829 21.81 -42.43 14.03
N ALA A 830 21.62 -41.40 14.85
CA ALA A 830 20.35 -41.14 15.52
C ALA A 830 19.33 -40.59 14.51
N GLY A 831 18.02 -40.74 14.78
CA GLY A 831 16.97 -40.15 13.94
C GLY A 831 15.72 -41.02 13.85
N SER A 832 14.93 -40.83 12.79
CA SER A 832 13.64 -41.53 12.61
C SER A 832 13.75 -43.05 12.39
N THR A 833 14.97 -43.56 12.20
CA THR A 833 15.28 -44.99 12.04
C THR A 833 15.80 -45.65 13.32
N ASP A 834 16.02 -44.87 14.38
CA ASP A 834 16.40 -45.32 15.72
C ASP A 834 15.12 -45.62 16.51
N PHE A 835 14.53 -46.79 16.23
CA PHE A 835 13.23 -47.18 16.74
C PHE A 835 13.25 -47.56 18.22
N ASN A 836 14.40 -47.95 18.77
CA ASN A 836 14.56 -48.18 20.22
C ASN A 836 15.02 -46.93 20.99
N ALA A 837 15.29 -45.83 20.27
CA ALA A 837 15.75 -44.55 20.80
C ALA A 837 17.03 -44.66 21.65
N ASP A 838 17.95 -45.59 21.28
CA ASP A 838 19.22 -45.78 21.97
C ASP A 838 20.31 -44.78 21.52
N GLY A 839 19.96 -43.90 20.59
CA GLY A 839 20.82 -42.87 20.01
C GLY A 839 21.60 -43.37 18.80
N THR A 840 21.35 -44.58 18.30
CA THR A 840 22.07 -45.14 17.16
C THR A 840 21.25 -46.20 16.41
N THR A 841 20.90 -45.93 15.15
CA THR A 841 20.30 -46.93 14.25
C THR A 841 21.24 -48.13 14.06
N ASN A 842 20.88 -49.28 14.60
CA ASN A 842 21.71 -50.48 14.61
C ASN A 842 20.91 -51.78 14.42
N GLY A 843 21.53 -52.92 14.75
CA GLY A 843 20.91 -54.24 14.61
C GLY A 843 19.64 -54.42 15.45
N GLN A 844 19.46 -53.64 16.51
CA GLN A 844 18.26 -53.66 17.35
C GLN A 844 17.08 -52.98 16.64
N ASP A 845 17.31 -51.86 15.95
CA ASP A 845 16.29 -51.17 15.15
C ASP A 845 15.89 -51.99 13.91
N LEU A 846 16.88 -52.62 13.27
CA LEU A 846 16.60 -53.56 12.19
C LEU A 846 15.75 -54.75 12.68
N ALA A 847 15.97 -55.23 13.90
CA ALA A 847 15.14 -56.28 14.48
C ALA A 847 13.71 -55.81 14.76
N ILE A 848 13.52 -54.55 15.19
CA ILE A 848 12.20 -53.92 15.37
C ILE A 848 11.48 -53.80 14.02
N LEU A 849 12.17 -53.37 12.97
CA LEU A 849 11.62 -53.30 11.62
C LEU A 849 11.20 -54.67 11.10
N LEU A 850 12.09 -55.68 11.17
CA LEU A 850 11.81 -57.02 10.66
C LEU A 850 10.71 -57.74 11.45
N ALA A 851 10.57 -57.45 12.75
CA ALA A 851 9.50 -58.01 13.58
C ALA A 851 8.11 -57.52 13.17
N ASN A 852 8.04 -56.37 12.50
CA ASN A 852 6.79 -55.74 12.06
C ASN A 852 6.63 -55.76 10.53
N TRP A 853 7.43 -56.57 9.82
CA TRP A 853 7.39 -56.67 8.36
C TRP A 853 6.05 -57.20 7.84
N GLY A 854 5.39 -56.45 6.96
CA GLY A 854 4.14 -56.88 6.33
C GLY A 854 3.22 -55.75 5.94
#